data_AF-A0A7S3L7S3-F1
#
_entry.id   AF-A0A7S3L7S3-F1
#
_cell.length_a   1.000
_cell.length_b   1.000
_cell.length_c   1.000
_cell.angle_alpha   90.00
_cell.angle_beta   90.00
_cell.angle_gamma   90.00
#
_symmetry.space_group_name_H-M   'P 1'
#
loop_
_entity.id
_entity.type
_entity.pdbx_description
1 polymer ?
#
loop_
_entity_poly.entity_id
_entity_poly.type
_entity_poly.pdbx_seq_one_letter_code
_entity_poly.pdbx_strand_id
1 'polypeptide(L)'
;TNDNNSRPKTKNRHSQHFFFSCLLLFAARQGRIIPLLPMRLFSRSGAFILSWLCGIAVAQDAPNEALQIPLFSFPASGSFRSNRDGTFRNDFCHLSDQVIVYQNLTLDKALQGVDLHVALMQGEFVNWQIERNDPNDPTRITRRVLDPDFPGLVPRLLDELCKRAGCTWRNSYAAVDYADLPEDRSFNDMLYWSTEVYDLQAEWWMRSISRLREGMTFTEPWYDGTIIMVSKRVDGEKDAFDPWGWLAPFDRGVWIMVIATVLGSAIIHWLLQSVLNPNATEEEKVDPIEATWLFATAFAGQFEFDPQTGPARLFTFSIAFWALLMTSAYTANLASFLVIRNAPEQQIESIQQAVQLDKTMCVWKASGTEDAVVKAFSQYASSGKLKRTSQRGVYEGLKSGECDIAITEVSSWDVFQANEEINGDCSLAWIGRPFQNVPASFAVKSDAGTLCTSLLRDVFNLFLHDMESDGTIEVLWDEAISETATVQCDAVETGTRRLHTNNIQEKKSNAPENNERILRATAAKTGGDEIPEEDSDTTKLTLTNMGGVFMLHGVLSIISVACALTPWIWRRIFANESTRGGKVDPGPSTKALESDEGASVAGSERSLYYFDAISKPNQSGHEGSLLGLDQNVSNETIHALRLEMNDKLASIETKLATLLKQ
;
A
#
# COMPACT_ATOMS: atom_id res chain seq x y z
N THR A 1 -25.25 -0.31 29.19
CA THR A 1 -26.61 0.26 29.14
C THR A 1 -26.58 1.55 28.34
N ASN A 2 -27.73 1.97 27.84
CA ASN A 2 -27.93 2.93 26.77
C ASN A 2 -27.49 4.40 27.03
N ASP A 3 -27.30 5.12 25.90
CA ASP A 3 -27.62 6.55 25.67
C ASP A 3 -26.77 7.69 26.32
N ASN A 4 -26.55 8.85 25.67
CA ASN A 4 -26.47 9.16 24.23
C ASN A 4 -25.83 10.56 23.96
N ASN A 5 -25.30 10.74 22.74
CA ASN A 5 -25.31 11.93 21.85
C ASN A 5 -24.59 13.29 22.13
N SER A 6 -23.96 13.74 21.03
CA SER A 6 -23.90 15.13 20.47
C SER A 6 -23.32 16.35 21.23
N ARG A 7 -22.10 16.77 20.83
CA ARG A 7 -21.75 17.96 19.97
C ARG A 7 -22.83 19.08 19.76
N PRO A 8 -22.45 20.31 19.30
CA PRO A 8 -21.28 21.16 19.60
C PRO A 8 -21.56 22.72 19.55
N LYS A 9 -20.51 23.57 19.67
CA LYS A 9 -20.46 25.04 19.35
C LYS A 9 -21.33 25.94 20.28
N THR A 10 -21.01 27.21 20.61
CA THR A 10 -20.36 28.32 19.86
C THR A 10 -19.56 29.28 20.78
N LYS A 11 -18.87 30.27 20.17
CA LYS A 11 -18.20 31.41 20.85
C LYS A 11 -19.22 32.40 21.45
N ASN A 12 -18.85 33.10 22.53
CA ASN A 12 -19.06 34.56 22.56
C ASN A 12 -18.03 35.31 23.44
N ARG A 13 -17.91 36.63 23.24
CA ARG A 13 -16.97 37.56 23.90
C ARG A 13 -17.70 38.55 24.80
N HIS A 14 -17.17 38.83 26.00
CA HIS A 14 -17.08 40.17 26.63
C HIS A 14 -16.09 40.07 27.83
N SER A 15 -15.12 40.98 28.02
CA SER A 15 -15.21 42.40 28.48
C SER A 15 -15.35 42.48 30.03
N GLN A 16 -14.53 43.19 30.82
CA GLN A 16 -13.45 44.15 30.49
C GLN A 16 -12.51 44.48 31.68
N HIS A 17 -11.34 45.08 31.36
CA HIS A 17 -10.50 46.03 32.16
C HIS A 17 -9.99 45.74 33.59
N PHE A 18 -8.65 45.66 33.73
CA PHE A 18 -7.78 46.54 34.56
C PHE A 18 -6.33 46.40 34.01
N PHE A 19 -5.79 47.26 33.12
CA PHE A 19 -5.25 48.65 33.21
C PHE A 19 -3.77 48.79 33.65
N PHE A 20 -3.03 49.63 32.90
CA PHE A 20 -1.58 49.95 32.91
C PHE A 20 -0.64 48.80 32.45
N SER A 21 0.16 48.85 31.37
CA SER A 21 1.02 49.91 30.71
C SER A 21 2.42 50.02 31.34
N CYS A 22 3.54 50.16 30.60
CA CYS A 22 3.84 50.23 29.14
C CYS A 22 5.31 49.79 28.94
N LEU A 23 5.73 49.03 27.91
CA LEU A 23 5.89 49.31 26.46
C LEU A 23 7.28 49.89 26.08
N LEU A 24 7.78 49.49 24.88
CA LEU A 24 8.96 49.94 24.11
C LEU A 24 10.27 49.15 24.28
N LEU A 25 11.12 49.04 23.24
CA LEU A 25 10.95 48.42 21.89
C LEU A 25 12.31 48.42 21.14
N PHE A 26 12.53 47.39 20.32
CA PHE A 26 13.29 47.33 19.05
C PHE A 26 14.57 48.17 18.82
N ALA A 27 15.69 47.44 18.64
CA ALA A 27 16.59 47.43 17.47
C ALA A 27 16.97 48.73 16.71
N ALA A 28 18.28 48.89 16.47
CA ALA A 28 18.85 49.73 15.41
C ALA A 28 19.95 48.98 14.64
N ARG A 29 20.06 49.20 13.32
CA ARG A 29 20.98 48.50 12.40
C ARG A 29 21.63 49.51 11.45
N GLN A 30 22.90 49.27 11.11
CA GLN A 30 23.77 50.14 10.27
C GLN A 30 24.15 51.47 10.92
N GLY A 31 25.25 52.06 10.45
CA GLY A 31 25.76 53.36 10.90
C GLY A 31 26.59 54.06 9.82
N ARG A 32 26.97 55.31 10.09
CA ARG A 32 27.98 56.07 9.36
C ARG A 32 28.59 57.15 10.28
N ILE A 33 29.59 57.87 9.78
CA ILE A 33 30.68 58.48 10.57
C ILE A 33 30.57 60.03 10.55
N ILE A 34 31.50 60.69 11.26
CA ILE A 34 31.91 62.12 11.20
C ILE A 34 30.96 63.15 11.89
N PRO A 35 31.45 64.33 12.37
CA PRO A 35 31.62 64.52 13.83
C PRO A 35 31.17 65.92 14.35
N LEU A 36 31.64 66.29 15.56
CA LEU A 36 31.94 67.64 16.11
C LEU A 36 31.38 67.91 17.53
N LEU A 37 32.30 67.90 18.51
CA LEU A 37 32.30 68.79 19.69
C LEU A 37 32.67 70.24 19.27
N PRO A 38 32.70 71.27 20.16
CA PRO A 38 32.31 71.32 21.58
C PRO A 38 31.40 72.53 21.97
N MET A 39 30.89 72.58 23.21
CA MET A 39 31.32 73.60 24.23
C MET A 39 30.41 73.72 25.47
N ARG A 40 31.09 73.97 26.62
CA ARG A 40 30.64 74.63 27.88
C ARG A 40 29.60 73.87 28.74
N LEU A 41 29.96 73.37 29.94
CA LEU A 41 30.33 74.07 31.20
C LEU A 41 29.12 74.79 31.84
N PHE A 42 28.58 74.31 32.97
CA PHE A 42 29.22 74.44 34.30
C PHE A 42 28.64 73.45 35.34
N SER A 43 29.47 73.01 36.32
CA SER A 43 29.15 72.81 37.75
C SER A 43 27.94 71.92 38.17
N ARG A 44 28.06 70.94 39.08
CA ARG A 44 28.93 70.87 40.28
C ARG A 44 29.05 69.42 40.80
N SER A 45 30.24 69.05 41.28
CA SER A 45 30.54 67.86 42.14
C SER A 45 30.24 66.45 41.60
N GLY A 46 31.11 65.43 41.75
CA GLY A 46 32.49 65.49 42.27
C GLY A 46 33.02 64.19 42.89
N ALA A 47 33.62 63.32 42.06
CA ALA A 47 34.84 62.53 42.35
C ALA A 47 34.87 61.38 43.40
N PHE A 48 35.00 60.14 42.88
CA PHE A 48 35.95 59.07 43.29
C PHE A 48 35.86 58.46 44.73
N ILE A 49 36.37 57.25 45.06
CA ILE A 49 37.23 56.22 44.42
C ILE A 49 36.49 54.85 44.53
N LEU A 50 36.26 54.03 43.49
CA LEU A 50 37.13 53.16 42.66
C LEU A 50 37.60 51.84 43.32
N SER A 51 37.58 50.74 42.53
CA SER A 51 38.26 49.45 42.72
C SER A 51 37.85 48.51 43.88
N TRP A 52 37.04 47.50 43.55
CA TRP A 52 37.43 46.08 43.71
C TRP A 52 36.91 45.30 42.48
N LEU A 53 37.70 44.35 41.98
CA LEU A 53 37.46 43.60 40.72
C LEU A 53 37.76 42.11 40.94
N CYS A 54 37.25 41.28 40.00
CA CYS A 54 37.47 39.83 39.88
C CYS A 54 36.90 38.96 41.01
N GLY A 55 36.24 37.86 40.64
CA GLY A 55 35.63 36.93 41.62
C GLY A 55 34.69 35.86 41.06
N ILE A 56 34.22 35.98 39.82
CA ILE A 56 33.47 34.93 39.13
C ILE A 56 34.16 34.64 37.79
N ALA A 57 34.86 33.51 37.72
CA ALA A 57 35.27 32.94 36.46
C ALA A 57 34.05 32.24 35.85
N VAL A 58 33.41 32.88 34.87
CA VAL A 58 32.54 32.14 33.96
C VAL A 58 33.46 31.33 33.07
N ALA A 59 33.52 30.02 33.30
CA ALA A 59 34.04 29.08 32.32
C ALA A 59 33.08 29.10 31.13
N GLN A 60 33.37 29.96 30.16
CA GLN A 60 32.88 29.75 28.81
C GLN A 60 33.71 28.60 28.27
N ASP A 61 33.11 27.42 28.17
CA ASP A 61 33.65 26.36 27.33
C ASP A 61 33.70 26.91 25.91
N ALA A 62 34.90 27.28 25.47
CA ALA A 62 35.17 27.43 24.06
C ALA A 62 34.93 26.06 23.43
N PRO A 63 34.25 25.96 22.28
CA PRO A 63 34.23 24.70 21.55
C PRO A 63 35.68 24.37 21.22
N ASN A 64 36.21 23.31 21.85
CA ASN A 64 37.55 22.82 21.53
C ASN A 64 37.61 22.60 20.02
N GLU A 65 38.65 23.13 19.38
CA GLU A 65 38.95 22.73 18.01
C GLU A 65 39.35 21.26 18.05
N ALA A 66 38.36 20.39 17.81
CA ALA A 66 38.54 18.95 17.63
C ALA A 66 39.74 18.74 16.72
N LEU A 67 40.61 17.79 17.05
CA LEU A 67 41.88 17.60 16.34
C LEU A 67 41.57 17.10 14.93
N GLN A 68 41.45 18.04 13.98
CA GLN A 68 41.05 17.77 12.61
C GLN A 68 42.14 16.99 11.88
N ILE A 69 42.09 15.67 12.03
CA ILE A 69 42.74 14.74 11.12
C ILE A 69 42.22 15.09 9.72
N PRO A 70 43.09 15.45 8.76
CA PRO A 70 42.65 15.95 7.46
C PRO A 70 41.84 14.87 6.72
N LEU A 71 40.88 15.31 5.90
CA LEU A 71 40.09 14.46 5.01
C LEU A 71 41.02 13.54 4.20
N PHE A 72 41.12 12.27 4.60
CA PHE A 72 42.25 11.43 4.19
C PHE A 72 41.87 10.57 2.98
N SER A 73 42.38 10.93 1.81
CA SER A 73 42.21 10.12 0.61
C SER A 73 42.93 8.77 0.75
N PHE A 74 42.31 7.70 0.23
CA PHE A 74 42.94 6.38 0.22
C PHE A 74 44.32 6.44 -0.46
N PRO A 75 45.37 5.83 0.13
CA PRO A 75 46.73 5.93 -0.40
C PRO A 75 46.84 5.19 -1.75
N ALA A 76 46.78 5.94 -2.85
CA ALA A 76 46.70 5.46 -4.23
C ALA A 76 47.93 4.69 -4.77
N SER A 77 48.81 4.20 -3.90
CA SER A 77 50.09 3.58 -4.27
C SER A 77 50.52 2.44 -3.33
N GLY A 78 49.71 1.38 -3.28
CA GLY A 78 50.17 -0.01 -3.08
C GLY A 78 50.94 -0.37 -1.79
N SER A 79 50.96 0.51 -0.78
CA SER A 79 51.90 0.43 0.34
C SER A 79 51.22 0.57 1.71
N PHE A 80 50.31 -0.36 1.99
CA PHE A 80 49.72 -0.64 3.32
C PHE A 80 50.75 -0.99 4.44
N ARG A 81 52.06 -0.78 4.19
CA ARG A 81 53.17 -0.92 5.14
C ARG A 81 54.28 0.12 4.92
N SER A 82 53.98 1.34 4.44
CA SER A 82 55.02 2.37 4.25
C SER A 82 54.59 3.84 4.44
N ASN A 83 53.99 4.15 5.58
CA ASN A 83 54.37 5.38 6.29
C ASN A 83 54.45 5.06 7.79
N ARG A 84 55.38 5.67 8.52
CA ARG A 84 55.72 5.27 9.90
C ARG A 84 55.03 6.10 11.00
N ASP A 85 54.25 7.09 10.59
CA ASP A 85 53.70 8.13 11.43
C ASP A 85 52.22 8.32 11.06
N GLY A 86 51.23 7.76 11.78
CA GLY A 86 51.26 6.73 12.81
C GLY A 86 49.88 6.04 12.87
N THR A 87 49.66 5.07 13.75
CA THR A 87 48.28 4.65 14.09
C THR A 87 47.67 5.68 15.05
N PHE A 88 46.39 6.01 14.88
CA PHE A 88 45.62 6.81 15.82
C PHE A 88 44.97 5.93 16.90
N ARG A 89 45.30 4.64 16.99
CA ARG A 89 44.80 3.77 18.06
C ARG A 89 45.44 4.12 19.41
N ASN A 90 44.60 4.25 20.44
CA ASN A 90 44.99 4.35 21.84
C ASN A 90 45.64 3.05 22.33
N ASP A 91 46.55 3.16 23.29
CA ASP A 91 47.06 2.02 24.06
C ASP A 91 46.18 1.78 25.30
N PHE A 92 45.32 0.78 25.21
CA PHE A 92 44.44 0.36 26.30
C PHE A 92 45.11 -0.64 27.27
N CYS A 93 46.35 -1.08 27.04
CA CYS A 93 46.92 -2.19 27.81
C CYS A 93 47.10 -1.86 29.29
N HIS A 94 47.46 -0.62 29.64
CA HIS A 94 47.52 -0.17 31.04
C HIS A 94 46.14 -0.20 31.73
N LEU A 95 45.06 0.13 31.01
CA LEU A 95 43.69 0.07 31.52
C LEU A 95 43.20 -1.39 31.63
N SER A 96 43.59 -2.23 30.66
CA SER A 96 43.34 -3.67 30.64
C SER A 96 43.98 -4.37 31.84
N ASP A 97 45.23 -4.02 32.18
CA ASP A 97 45.90 -4.52 33.39
C ASP A 97 45.18 -4.07 34.68
N GLN A 98 44.67 -2.84 34.75
CA GLN A 98 43.92 -2.37 35.92
C GLN A 98 42.60 -3.12 36.16
N VAL A 99 41.91 -3.50 35.07
CA VAL A 99 40.67 -4.28 35.16
C VAL A 99 40.95 -5.77 35.43
N ILE A 100 41.89 -6.38 34.70
CA ILE A 100 42.07 -7.84 34.67
C ILE A 100 43.09 -8.32 35.71
N VAL A 101 44.23 -7.64 35.83
CA VAL A 101 45.40 -8.10 36.61
C VAL A 101 45.40 -7.53 38.03
N TYR A 102 45.19 -6.21 38.16
CA TYR A 102 45.21 -5.52 39.46
C TYR A 102 43.83 -5.43 40.12
N GLN A 103 42.75 -5.56 39.34
CA GLN A 103 41.36 -5.50 39.80
C GLN A 103 41.02 -4.24 40.62
N ASN A 104 41.74 -3.13 40.35
CA ASN A 104 41.55 -1.83 41.00
C ASN A 104 40.60 -0.91 40.21
N LEU A 105 40.27 -1.28 38.97
CA LEU A 105 39.31 -0.59 38.10
C LEU A 105 38.22 -1.58 37.66
N THR A 106 36.97 -1.14 37.62
CA THR A 106 35.83 -1.96 37.16
C THR A 106 35.53 -1.67 35.69
N LEU A 107 35.00 -2.65 34.95
CA LEU A 107 34.84 -2.57 33.49
C LEU A 107 33.98 -1.36 33.05
N ASP A 108 32.94 -1.03 33.80
CA ASP A 108 32.07 0.13 33.62
C ASP A 108 32.80 1.49 33.68
N LYS A 109 34.02 1.53 34.23
CA LYS A 109 34.85 2.75 34.39
C LYS A 109 36.16 2.68 33.60
N ALA A 110 36.38 1.62 32.83
CA ALA A 110 37.66 1.37 32.17
C ALA A 110 38.02 2.37 31.06
N LEU A 111 37.04 3.14 30.56
CA LEU A 111 37.23 4.20 29.55
C LEU A 111 37.03 5.62 30.10
N GLN A 112 36.95 5.79 31.43
CA GLN A 112 36.66 7.09 32.02
C GLN A 112 37.78 8.10 31.75
N GLY A 113 37.47 9.17 31.01
CA GLY A 113 38.42 10.20 30.59
C GLY A 113 39.29 9.82 29.37
N VAL A 114 38.99 8.71 28.69
CA VAL A 114 39.64 8.34 27.42
C VAL A 114 38.99 9.07 26.25
N ASP A 115 39.80 9.62 25.35
CA ASP A 115 39.36 10.23 24.10
C ASP A 115 39.59 9.24 22.94
N LEU A 116 38.52 8.71 22.37
CA LEU A 116 38.54 7.64 21.37
C LEU A 116 38.70 8.19 19.97
N HIS A 117 39.56 7.55 19.17
CA HIS A 117 39.77 7.91 17.76
C HIS A 117 38.88 7.04 16.86
N VAL A 118 37.80 7.62 16.33
CA VAL A 118 36.73 6.85 15.65
C VAL A 118 36.68 7.09 14.14
N ALA A 119 36.59 6.02 13.34
CA ALA A 119 36.27 6.09 11.92
C ALA A 119 34.76 5.95 11.70
N LEU A 120 34.14 6.98 11.12
CA LEU A 120 32.73 7.03 10.70
C LEU A 120 32.66 6.97 9.17
N MET A 121 31.61 6.37 8.61
CA MET A 121 31.41 6.36 7.16
C MET A 121 30.53 7.53 6.69
N GLN A 122 30.63 7.88 5.42
CA GLN A 122 29.57 8.67 4.76
C GLN A 122 28.42 7.75 4.35
N GLY A 123 27.26 7.91 4.99
CA GLY A 123 26.08 7.08 4.82
C GLY A 123 24.86 7.68 5.53
N GLU A 124 23.72 7.01 5.46
CA GLU A 124 22.43 7.57 5.90
C GLU A 124 22.28 7.64 7.43
N PHE A 125 23.17 6.99 8.19
CA PHE A 125 23.19 7.00 9.66
C PHE A 125 24.13 8.06 10.27
N VAL A 126 24.82 8.86 9.45
CA VAL A 126 25.72 9.95 9.88
C VAL A 126 25.44 11.21 9.06
N ASN A 127 24.88 12.24 9.68
CA ASN A 127 24.65 13.53 9.03
C ASN A 127 25.94 14.37 9.05
N TRP A 128 26.44 14.70 7.86
CA TRP A 128 27.72 15.38 7.65
C TRP A 128 27.51 16.81 7.18
N GLN A 129 27.81 17.79 8.05
CA GLN A 129 27.87 19.19 7.62
C GLN A 129 29.16 19.43 6.82
N ILE A 130 28.99 19.83 5.55
CA ILE A 130 30.08 20.05 4.59
C ILE A 130 30.51 21.53 4.64
N GLU A 131 31.55 21.81 5.41
CA GLU A 131 32.22 23.11 5.39
C GLU A 131 33.22 23.19 4.23
N ARG A 132 33.19 24.29 3.48
CA ARG A 132 34.14 24.58 2.40
C ARG A 132 35.13 25.64 2.89
N ASN A 133 36.35 25.20 3.23
CA ASN A 133 37.30 26.02 4.00
C ASN A 133 37.91 27.19 3.20
N ASP A 134 37.98 27.07 1.88
CA ASP A 134 38.48 28.13 1.00
C ASP A 134 37.47 28.37 -0.14
N PRO A 135 36.96 29.60 -0.33
CA PRO A 135 36.15 29.96 -1.50
C PRO A 135 36.88 29.81 -2.84
N ASN A 136 38.22 29.78 -2.82
CA ASN A 136 39.08 29.75 -4.01
C ASN A 136 39.60 28.32 -4.32
N ASP A 137 39.59 27.41 -3.36
CA ASP A 137 39.92 25.99 -3.54
C ASP A 137 38.71 25.10 -3.21
N PRO A 138 37.90 24.73 -4.20
CA PRO A 138 36.72 23.89 -3.99
C PRO A 138 37.04 22.45 -3.59
N THR A 139 38.31 22.03 -3.58
CA THR A 139 38.72 20.68 -3.15
C THR A 139 38.89 20.58 -1.63
N ARG A 140 39.09 21.70 -0.92
CA ARG A 140 39.43 21.71 0.51
C ARG A 140 38.19 21.71 1.43
N ILE A 141 37.52 20.57 1.45
CA ILE A 141 36.32 20.31 2.26
C ILE A 141 36.70 19.81 3.67
N THR A 142 35.99 20.27 4.69
CA THR A 142 35.89 19.59 6.01
C THR A 142 34.48 19.05 6.17
N ARG A 143 34.36 17.75 6.45
CA ARG A 143 33.11 17.13 6.88
C ARG A 143 33.07 17.18 8.41
N ARG A 144 32.02 17.77 9.02
CA ARG A 144 31.84 17.81 10.49
C ARG A 144 30.56 17.11 10.90
N VAL A 145 30.62 16.32 11.97
CA VAL A 145 29.44 15.77 12.65
C VAL A 145 28.96 16.77 13.71
N LEU A 146 28.63 17.99 13.27
CA LEU A 146 28.19 19.10 14.14
C LEU A 146 26.78 19.59 13.79
N ASP A 147 25.94 18.73 13.21
CA ASP A 147 24.55 19.08 13.02
C ASP A 147 23.86 19.30 14.39
N PRO A 148 23.30 20.50 14.63
CA PRO A 148 22.75 20.87 15.93
C PRO A 148 21.34 20.32 16.16
N ASP A 149 20.65 19.91 15.09
CA ASP A 149 19.28 19.42 15.11
C ASP A 149 19.29 17.88 15.12
N PHE A 150 19.94 17.23 14.13
CA PHE A 150 20.14 15.77 14.15
C PHE A 150 21.45 15.32 13.46
N PRO A 151 22.46 14.83 14.23
CA PRO A 151 23.75 14.39 13.68
C PRO A 151 23.74 12.97 13.08
N GLY A 152 22.61 12.25 13.10
CA GLY A 152 22.52 10.86 12.67
C GLY A 152 22.50 9.85 13.83
N LEU A 153 21.98 8.65 13.55
CA LEU A 153 21.84 7.54 14.50
C LEU A 153 23.18 7.12 15.12
N VAL A 154 24.22 6.91 14.30
CA VAL A 154 25.51 6.40 14.78
C VAL A 154 26.19 7.38 15.74
N PRO A 155 26.29 8.69 15.43
CA PRO A 155 26.77 9.69 16.40
C PRO A 155 25.98 9.72 17.71
N ARG A 156 24.65 9.55 17.66
CA ARG A 156 23.80 9.51 18.87
C ARG A 156 24.02 8.25 19.70
N LEU A 157 24.25 7.09 19.07
CA LEU A 157 24.68 5.87 19.74
C LEU A 157 26.05 6.04 20.41
N LEU A 158 27.03 6.63 19.72
CA LEU A 158 28.36 6.91 20.29
C LEU A 158 28.33 7.92 21.44
N ASP A 159 27.48 8.96 21.33
CA ASP A 159 27.26 9.93 22.42
C ASP A 159 26.71 9.26 23.67
N GLU A 160 25.70 8.40 23.54
CA GLU A 160 25.11 7.67 24.67
C GLU A 160 26.10 6.65 25.26
N LEU A 161 26.82 5.90 24.42
CA LEU A 161 27.85 4.96 24.87
C LEU A 161 28.97 5.65 25.64
N CYS A 162 29.52 6.76 25.13
CA CYS A 162 30.55 7.49 25.86
C CYS A 162 30.01 8.25 27.08
N LYS A 163 28.75 8.68 27.08
CA LYS A 163 28.05 9.19 28.27
C LYS A 163 27.93 8.14 29.37
N ARG A 164 27.72 6.85 29.03
CA ARG A 164 27.70 5.74 30.00
C ARG A 164 29.10 5.29 30.43
N ALA A 165 30.03 5.14 29.48
CA ALA A 165 31.41 4.68 29.73
C ALA A 165 32.37 5.76 30.27
N GLY A 166 31.96 7.04 30.25
CA GLY A 166 32.77 8.18 30.68
C GLY A 166 33.86 8.61 29.70
N CYS A 167 33.81 8.20 28.44
CA CYS A 167 34.75 8.61 27.39
C CYS A 167 34.32 9.86 26.62
N THR A 168 35.17 10.31 25.69
CA THR A 168 34.82 11.22 24.61
C THR A 168 35.21 10.63 23.25
N TRP A 169 34.61 11.12 22.17
CA TRP A 169 34.92 10.69 20.79
C TRP A 169 34.86 11.86 19.79
N ARG A 170 33.99 12.85 20.04
CA ARG A 170 33.77 14.03 19.17
C ARG A 170 34.99 14.94 19.00
N ASN A 171 36.03 14.77 19.82
CA ASN A 171 37.29 15.51 19.68
C ASN A 171 38.19 14.93 18.57
N SER A 172 38.02 13.66 18.18
CA SER A 172 38.85 13.03 17.15
C SER A 172 38.11 11.91 16.41
N TYR A 173 37.58 12.25 15.24
CA TYR A 173 36.97 11.31 14.31
C TYR A 173 37.47 11.53 12.88
N ALA A 174 37.38 10.50 12.06
CA ALA A 174 37.66 10.55 10.63
C ALA A 174 36.39 10.24 9.81
N ALA A 175 36.20 10.96 8.72
CA ALA A 175 35.17 10.70 7.72
C ALA A 175 35.73 9.80 6.62
N VAL A 176 35.12 8.64 6.39
CA VAL A 176 35.54 7.67 5.38
C VAL A 176 34.42 7.50 4.34
N ASP A 177 34.69 7.78 3.07
CA ASP A 177 33.71 7.60 2.00
C ASP A 177 33.96 6.31 1.22
N TYR A 178 32.91 5.62 0.80
CA TYR A 178 33.01 4.52 -0.18
C TYR A 178 33.42 5.06 -1.56
N ALA A 179 33.04 6.28 -1.91
CA ALA A 179 33.44 6.93 -3.17
C ALA A 179 34.95 7.21 -3.25
N ASP A 180 35.66 7.25 -2.11
CA ASP A 180 37.11 7.44 -2.05
C ASP A 180 37.89 6.11 -2.23
N LEU A 181 37.23 4.95 -2.31
CA LEU A 181 37.88 3.65 -2.56
C LEU A 181 38.32 3.48 -4.03
N PRO A 182 39.56 3.03 -4.29
CA PRO A 182 40.00 2.58 -5.61
C PRO A 182 39.20 1.37 -6.14
N GLU A 183 39.04 1.26 -7.47
CA GLU A 183 38.28 0.19 -8.11
C GLU A 183 38.83 -1.23 -7.87
N ASP A 184 40.11 -1.38 -7.50
CA ASP A 184 40.72 -2.67 -7.13
C ASP A 184 40.36 -3.13 -5.70
N ARG A 185 39.60 -2.33 -4.94
CA ARG A 185 39.37 -2.54 -3.50
C ARG A 185 37.94 -2.89 -3.14
N SER A 186 37.83 -3.66 -2.06
CA SER A 186 36.56 -4.11 -1.50
C SER A 186 36.17 -3.30 -0.26
N PHE A 187 34.90 -3.39 0.12
CA PHE A 187 34.40 -2.86 1.38
C PHE A 187 35.10 -3.49 2.61
N ASN A 188 35.67 -4.69 2.46
CA ASN A 188 36.47 -5.33 3.50
C ASN A 188 37.88 -4.73 3.63
N ASP A 189 38.50 -4.23 2.55
CA ASP A 189 39.77 -3.49 2.62
C ASP A 189 39.63 -2.22 3.47
N MET A 190 38.51 -1.48 3.31
CA MET A 190 38.17 -0.33 4.14
C MET A 190 38.08 -0.69 5.62
N LEU A 191 37.38 -1.78 5.96
CA LEU A 191 37.26 -2.25 7.34
C LEU A 191 38.62 -2.62 7.95
N TYR A 192 39.44 -3.39 7.22
CA TYR A 192 40.75 -3.83 7.72
C TYR A 192 41.72 -2.66 7.90
N TRP A 193 41.67 -1.67 6.99
CA TRP A 193 42.43 -0.43 7.11
C TRP A 193 41.98 0.40 8.32
N SER A 194 40.69 0.72 8.40
CA SER A 194 40.16 1.63 9.42
C SER A 194 40.35 1.08 10.83
N THR A 195 40.18 -0.22 11.04
CA THR A 195 40.45 -0.86 12.35
C THR A 195 41.94 -1.04 12.69
N GLU A 196 42.87 -0.90 11.73
CA GLU A 196 44.31 -0.85 12.03
C GLU A 196 44.79 0.59 12.31
N VAL A 197 44.06 1.60 11.83
CA VAL A 197 44.39 3.03 11.99
C VAL A 197 43.65 3.72 13.14
N TYR A 198 42.40 3.32 13.43
CA TYR A 198 41.50 3.94 14.42
C TYR A 198 41.05 2.92 15.48
N ASP A 199 40.62 3.39 16.65
CA ASP A 199 40.18 2.53 17.76
C ASP A 199 38.93 1.72 17.40
N LEU A 200 38.02 2.35 16.67
CA LEU A 200 36.69 1.87 16.34
C LEU A 200 36.34 2.26 14.90
N GLN A 201 35.87 1.30 14.11
CA GLN A 201 35.03 1.61 12.96
C GLN A 201 33.57 1.58 13.44
N ALA A 202 32.95 2.75 13.50
CA ALA A 202 31.59 2.94 13.95
C ALA A 202 30.61 2.97 12.76
N GLU A 203 30.29 1.79 12.23
CA GLU A 203 29.18 1.53 11.30
C GLU A 203 28.60 0.13 11.56
N TRP A 204 27.52 -0.21 10.85
CA TRP A 204 26.83 -1.50 10.88
C TRP A 204 27.63 -2.59 10.14
N TRP A 205 28.66 -3.18 10.76
CA TRP A 205 29.39 -4.29 10.12
C TRP A 205 28.77 -5.65 10.41
N MET A 206 28.13 -6.22 9.38
CA MET A 206 27.66 -7.62 9.38
C MET A 206 28.81 -8.58 9.72
N ARG A 207 28.64 -9.43 10.74
CA ARG A 207 29.65 -10.39 11.19
C ARG A 207 29.83 -11.53 10.18
N SER A 208 31.04 -11.72 9.64
CA SER A 208 31.34 -12.77 8.66
C SER A 208 32.61 -13.57 8.99
N ILE A 209 32.68 -14.82 8.49
CA ILE A 209 33.83 -15.71 8.72
C ILE A 209 35.11 -15.20 8.04
N SER A 210 35.00 -14.44 6.94
CA SER A 210 36.16 -13.77 6.32
C SER A 210 36.72 -12.70 7.25
N ARG A 211 35.88 -11.77 7.71
CA ARG A 211 36.29 -10.68 8.61
C ARG A 211 36.89 -11.20 9.92
N LEU A 212 36.27 -12.22 10.53
CA LEU A 212 36.76 -12.86 11.75
C LEU A 212 38.15 -13.53 11.58
N ARG A 213 38.49 -14.01 10.37
CA ARG A 213 39.81 -14.62 10.09
C ARG A 213 40.93 -13.59 9.98
N GLU A 214 40.64 -12.38 9.50
CA GLU A 214 41.59 -11.25 9.44
C GLU A 214 41.74 -10.50 10.78
N GLY A 215 41.24 -11.10 11.87
CA GLY A 215 41.33 -10.57 13.22
C GLY A 215 40.38 -9.39 13.49
N MET A 216 39.28 -9.26 12.75
CA MET A 216 38.19 -8.35 13.15
C MET A 216 37.42 -8.95 14.32
N THR A 217 37.02 -8.11 15.26
CA THR A 217 36.04 -8.45 16.30
C THR A 217 34.98 -7.37 16.36
N PHE A 218 33.77 -7.74 16.79
CA PHE A 218 32.57 -6.92 16.65
C PHE A 218 31.94 -6.72 18.02
N THR A 219 31.35 -5.55 18.25
CA THR A 219 30.60 -5.29 19.48
C THR A 219 29.31 -6.12 19.53
N GLU A 220 28.55 -6.00 20.62
CA GLU A 220 27.13 -6.38 20.57
C GLU A 220 26.40 -5.61 19.46
N PRO A 221 25.35 -6.19 18.86
CA PRO A 221 24.71 -5.62 17.69
C PRO A 221 23.70 -4.53 18.07
N TRP A 222 23.67 -3.47 17.26
CA TRP A 222 22.70 -2.38 17.35
C TRP A 222 21.89 -2.22 16.06
N TYR A 223 22.24 -2.94 14.99
CA TYR A 223 21.62 -2.87 13.66
C TYR A 223 21.10 -4.24 13.24
N ASP A 224 19.84 -4.32 12.80
CA ASP A 224 19.25 -5.56 12.29
C ASP A 224 19.59 -5.77 10.80
N GLY A 225 20.74 -6.43 10.59
CA GLY A 225 21.19 -6.90 9.28
C GLY A 225 20.50 -8.19 8.81
N THR A 226 19.29 -8.49 9.32
CA THR A 226 18.47 -9.58 8.79
C THR A 226 18.13 -9.34 7.33
N ILE A 227 18.56 -10.25 6.47
CA ILE A 227 18.36 -10.18 5.03
C ILE A 227 16.92 -10.57 4.69
N ILE A 228 16.22 -9.66 4.03
CA ILE A 228 14.83 -9.76 3.59
C ILE A 228 14.71 -9.52 2.08
N MET A 229 13.51 -9.73 1.55
CA MET A 229 13.15 -9.39 0.17
C MET A 229 12.11 -8.28 0.18
N VAL A 230 12.30 -7.27 -0.66
CA VAL A 230 11.33 -6.21 -0.92
C VAL A 230 10.93 -6.29 -2.39
N SER A 231 9.65 -6.15 -2.70
CA SER A 231 9.16 -6.05 -4.08
C SER A 231 8.08 -4.97 -4.16
N LYS A 232 7.58 -4.72 -5.37
CA LYS A 232 6.36 -3.92 -5.54
C LYS A 232 5.18 -4.74 -5.04
N ARG A 233 4.29 -4.10 -4.28
CA ARG A 233 2.93 -4.58 -4.04
C ARG A 233 2.29 -4.80 -5.41
N VAL A 234 1.99 -6.05 -5.73
CA VAL A 234 0.99 -6.35 -6.75
C VAL A 234 -0.37 -6.07 -6.12
N ASP A 235 -0.74 -4.79 -6.09
CA ASP A 235 -2.13 -4.35 -5.93
C ASP A 235 -2.93 -4.99 -7.09
N GLY A 236 -3.47 -6.20 -6.85
CA GLY A 236 -4.01 -7.08 -7.90
C GLY A 236 -4.87 -6.32 -8.90
N GLU A 237 -4.40 -6.29 -10.16
CA GLU A 237 -4.64 -5.23 -11.16
C GLU A 237 -6.09 -4.70 -11.16
N LYS A 238 -6.31 -3.65 -10.34
CA LYS A 238 -7.60 -3.17 -9.79
C LYS A 238 -8.85 -3.47 -10.64
N ASP A 239 -9.32 -4.72 -10.55
CA ASP A 239 -10.44 -5.32 -11.30
C ASP A 239 -10.81 -4.54 -12.56
N ALA A 240 -9.89 -4.52 -13.55
CA ALA A 240 -10.12 -3.79 -14.80
C ALA A 240 -11.46 -4.22 -15.42
N PHE A 241 -12.42 -3.28 -15.50
CA PHE A 241 -13.83 -3.62 -15.69
C PHE A 241 -14.07 -4.48 -16.94
N ASP A 242 -14.40 -5.75 -16.71
CA ASP A 242 -14.61 -6.77 -17.72
C ASP A 242 -16.14 -7.00 -17.93
N PRO A 243 -16.80 -6.25 -18.83
CA PRO A 243 -18.24 -6.40 -19.08
C PRO A 243 -18.64 -7.77 -19.65
N TRP A 244 -17.67 -8.62 -20.00
CA TRP A 244 -17.88 -9.96 -20.55
C TRP A 244 -17.40 -11.08 -19.61
N GLY A 245 -16.89 -10.76 -18.41
CA GLY A 245 -16.35 -11.75 -17.46
C GLY A 245 -17.35 -12.83 -17.04
N TRP A 246 -18.65 -12.54 -17.08
CA TRP A 246 -19.73 -13.50 -16.85
C TRP A 246 -19.87 -14.57 -17.95
N LEU A 247 -19.32 -14.36 -19.16
CA LEU A 247 -19.24 -15.41 -20.20
C LEU A 247 -18.05 -16.34 -20.01
N ALA A 248 -17.01 -15.93 -19.27
CA ALA A 248 -15.76 -16.67 -19.11
C ALA A 248 -15.86 -18.11 -18.56
N PRO A 249 -16.87 -18.51 -17.76
CA PRO A 249 -17.01 -19.90 -17.29
C PRO A 249 -17.17 -20.96 -18.40
N PHE A 250 -17.49 -20.55 -19.64
CA PHE A 250 -17.56 -21.41 -20.81
C PHE A 250 -16.86 -20.78 -22.01
N ASP A 251 -16.12 -21.58 -22.78
CA ASP A 251 -15.56 -21.13 -24.06
C ASP A 251 -16.65 -20.79 -25.10
N ARG A 252 -16.30 -19.93 -26.06
CA ARG A 252 -17.16 -19.52 -27.18
C ARG A 252 -17.71 -20.72 -27.95
N GLY A 253 -16.93 -21.79 -28.11
CA GLY A 253 -17.41 -23.03 -28.72
C GLY A 253 -18.56 -23.69 -27.95
N VAL A 254 -18.50 -23.67 -26.60
CA VAL A 254 -19.56 -24.22 -25.74
C VAL A 254 -20.81 -23.35 -25.80
N TRP A 255 -20.68 -22.02 -25.79
CA TRP A 255 -21.83 -21.11 -25.96
C TRP A 255 -22.54 -21.30 -27.30
N ILE A 256 -21.79 -21.45 -28.40
CA ILE A 256 -22.36 -21.75 -29.72
C ILE A 256 -23.09 -23.10 -29.72
N MET A 257 -22.50 -24.13 -29.08
CA MET A 257 -23.14 -25.45 -28.95
C MET A 257 -24.42 -25.40 -28.10
N VAL A 258 -24.46 -24.62 -27.00
CA VAL A 258 -25.67 -24.39 -26.20
C VAL A 258 -26.79 -23.80 -27.05
N ILE A 259 -26.51 -22.73 -27.82
CA ILE A 259 -27.48 -22.09 -28.72
C ILE A 259 -27.96 -23.09 -29.79
N ALA A 260 -27.05 -23.86 -30.38
CA ALA A 260 -27.39 -24.89 -31.36
C ALA A 260 -28.25 -26.02 -30.77
N THR A 261 -27.99 -26.44 -29.52
CA THR A 261 -28.81 -27.43 -28.81
C THR A 261 -30.20 -26.89 -28.48
N VAL A 262 -30.34 -25.64 -28.04
CA VAL A 262 -31.65 -25.00 -27.79
C VAL A 262 -32.47 -24.93 -29.08
N LEU A 263 -31.91 -24.38 -30.16
CA LEU A 263 -32.61 -24.25 -31.45
C LEU A 263 -32.94 -25.62 -32.07
N GLY A 264 -31.99 -26.56 -32.05
CA GLY A 264 -32.20 -27.92 -32.54
C GLY A 264 -33.28 -28.65 -31.75
N SER A 265 -33.36 -28.43 -30.44
CA SER A 265 -34.36 -29.07 -29.59
C SER A 265 -35.76 -28.49 -29.79
N ALA A 266 -35.88 -27.18 -30.02
CA ALA A 266 -37.15 -26.56 -30.41
C ALA A 266 -37.68 -27.13 -31.74
N ILE A 267 -36.81 -27.30 -32.74
CA ILE A 267 -37.17 -27.93 -34.02
C ILE A 267 -37.60 -29.40 -33.83
N ILE A 268 -36.86 -30.17 -33.01
CA ILE A 268 -37.21 -31.57 -32.72
C ILE A 268 -38.55 -31.66 -31.98
N HIS A 269 -38.83 -30.79 -31.02
CA HIS A 269 -40.10 -30.77 -30.29
C HIS A 269 -41.28 -30.41 -31.19
N TRP A 270 -41.13 -29.37 -32.01
CA TRP A 270 -42.12 -28.95 -33.02
C TRP A 270 -42.43 -30.09 -34.01
N LEU A 271 -41.40 -30.81 -34.48
CA LEU A 271 -41.59 -32.01 -35.32
C LEU A 271 -42.29 -33.15 -34.57
N LEU A 272 -41.91 -33.42 -33.31
CA LEU A 272 -42.51 -34.49 -32.50
C LEU A 272 -44.00 -34.24 -32.23
N GLN A 273 -44.42 -33.00 -31.99
CA GLN A 273 -45.82 -32.64 -31.85
C GLN A 273 -46.54 -32.67 -33.22
N SER A 274 -46.01 -31.98 -34.22
CA SER A 274 -46.65 -31.83 -35.54
C SER A 274 -46.80 -33.14 -36.32
N VAL A 275 -45.91 -34.12 -36.11
CA VAL A 275 -45.89 -35.38 -36.88
C VAL A 275 -46.48 -36.57 -36.11
N LEU A 276 -46.37 -36.61 -34.76
CA LEU A 276 -46.90 -37.73 -33.96
C LEU A 276 -48.23 -37.46 -33.26
N ASN A 277 -48.76 -36.22 -33.25
CA ASN A 277 -50.14 -35.94 -32.81
C ASN A 277 -51.03 -35.43 -33.96
N PRO A 278 -51.46 -36.30 -34.90
CA PRO A 278 -52.33 -35.92 -36.02
C PRO A 278 -53.76 -35.51 -35.60
N ASN A 279 -54.11 -35.66 -34.32
CA ASN A 279 -55.40 -35.26 -33.75
C ASN A 279 -55.31 -33.97 -32.92
N ALA A 280 -54.16 -33.28 -32.92
CA ALA A 280 -53.96 -32.05 -32.16
C ALA A 280 -54.98 -30.97 -32.55
N THR A 281 -55.58 -30.32 -31.55
CA THR A 281 -56.38 -29.10 -31.78
C THR A 281 -55.48 -27.96 -32.24
N GLU A 282 -56.07 -26.89 -32.81
CA GLU A 282 -55.29 -25.68 -33.16
C GLU A 282 -54.60 -25.06 -31.93
N GLU A 283 -55.17 -25.25 -30.73
CA GLU A 283 -54.61 -24.79 -29.44
C GLU A 283 -53.50 -25.70 -28.88
N GLU A 284 -53.32 -26.94 -29.39
CA GLU A 284 -52.23 -27.85 -29.01
C GLU A 284 -50.98 -27.73 -29.91
N LYS A 285 -51.03 -26.88 -30.96
CA LYS A 285 -49.93 -26.71 -31.91
C LYS A 285 -48.98 -25.59 -31.46
N VAL A 286 -47.93 -25.97 -30.75
CA VAL A 286 -46.87 -25.03 -30.33
C VAL A 286 -46.18 -24.43 -31.55
N ASP A 287 -46.16 -23.10 -31.64
CA ASP A 287 -45.48 -22.37 -32.71
C ASP A 287 -43.95 -22.55 -32.61
N PRO A 288 -43.17 -22.59 -33.71
CA PRO A 288 -41.72 -22.81 -33.63
C PRO A 288 -40.97 -21.68 -32.88
N ILE A 289 -41.55 -20.48 -32.80
CA ILE A 289 -41.04 -19.36 -31.99
C ILE A 289 -41.32 -19.61 -30.50
N GLU A 290 -42.51 -20.09 -30.16
CA GLU A 290 -42.91 -20.44 -28.80
C GLU A 290 -42.12 -21.65 -28.27
N ALA A 291 -41.92 -22.68 -29.09
CA ALA A 291 -41.00 -23.77 -28.80
C ALA A 291 -39.59 -23.21 -28.52
N THR A 292 -39.07 -22.32 -29.36
CA THR A 292 -37.75 -21.70 -29.13
C THR A 292 -37.69 -20.93 -27.81
N TRP A 293 -38.76 -20.26 -27.40
CA TRP A 293 -38.87 -19.61 -26.09
C TRP A 293 -38.85 -20.63 -24.94
N LEU A 294 -39.67 -21.69 -25.00
CA LEU A 294 -39.72 -22.75 -23.98
C LEU A 294 -38.39 -23.48 -23.80
N PHE A 295 -37.64 -23.70 -24.89
CA PHE A 295 -36.30 -24.31 -24.81
C PHE A 295 -35.23 -23.33 -24.31
N ALA A 296 -35.42 -22.01 -24.48
CA ALA A 296 -34.53 -21.00 -23.92
C ALA A 296 -34.76 -20.79 -22.41
N THR A 297 -36.02 -20.77 -21.95
CA THR A 297 -36.37 -20.68 -20.51
C THR A 297 -35.98 -21.96 -19.76
N ALA A 298 -36.09 -23.13 -20.41
CA ALA A 298 -35.59 -24.40 -19.88
C ALA A 298 -34.08 -24.37 -19.56
N PHE A 299 -33.26 -23.75 -20.41
CA PHE A 299 -31.83 -23.55 -20.13
C PHE A 299 -31.59 -22.58 -18.96
N ALA A 300 -32.47 -21.60 -18.76
CA ALA A 300 -32.47 -20.74 -17.57
C ALA A 300 -33.04 -21.41 -16.30
N GLY A 301 -33.41 -22.70 -16.36
CA GLY A 301 -33.93 -23.49 -15.23
C GLY A 301 -35.45 -23.39 -15.02
N GLN A 302 -36.19 -22.77 -15.93
CA GLN A 302 -37.66 -22.67 -15.89
C GLN A 302 -38.28 -23.70 -16.85
N PHE A 303 -38.91 -24.74 -16.30
CA PHE A 303 -39.48 -25.84 -17.09
C PHE A 303 -41.00 -25.76 -17.14
N GLU A 304 -41.53 -25.28 -18.28
CA GLU A 304 -42.97 -25.04 -18.50
C GLU A 304 -43.46 -25.80 -19.75
N PHE A 305 -43.08 -27.07 -19.88
CA PHE A 305 -43.51 -27.95 -20.98
C PHE A 305 -44.75 -28.77 -20.60
N ASP A 306 -45.74 -28.86 -21.49
CA ASP A 306 -46.83 -29.84 -21.42
C ASP A 306 -46.72 -30.92 -22.53
N PRO A 307 -45.84 -31.93 -22.36
CA PRO A 307 -45.62 -32.97 -23.36
C PRO A 307 -46.76 -34.00 -23.38
N GLN A 308 -47.70 -33.86 -24.31
CA GLN A 308 -48.82 -34.80 -24.42
C GLN A 308 -48.43 -36.22 -24.88
N THR A 309 -47.42 -36.38 -25.75
CA THR A 309 -47.01 -37.70 -26.29
C THR A 309 -45.88 -38.36 -25.50
N GLY A 310 -45.84 -39.69 -25.44
CA GLY A 310 -44.77 -40.46 -24.79
C GLY A 310 -43.36 -40.12 -25.27
N PRO A 311 -43.09 -40.02 -26.59
CA PRO A 311 -41.79 -39.56 -27.10
C PRO A 311 -41.45 -38.13 -26.68
N ALA A 312 -42.43 -37.21 -26.66
CA ALA A 312 -42.21 -35.85 -26.19
C ALA A 312 -41.87 -35.80 -24.68
N ARG A 313 -42.46 -36.68 -23.85
CA ARG A 313 -42.13 -36.83 -22.42
C ARG A 313 -40.69 -37.29 -22.21
N LEU A 314 -40.22 -38.25 -23.00
CA LEU A 314 -38.82 -38.70 -22.93
C LEU A 314 -37.85 -37.62 -23.40
N PHE A 315 -38.21 -36.87 -24.46
CA PHE A 315 -37.38 -35.78 -24.98
C PHE A 315 -37.30 -34.58 -24.02
N THR A 316 -38.42 -34.17 -23.43
CA THR A 316 -38.47 -33.08 -22.42
C THR A 316 -37.77 -33.47 -21.11
N PHE A 317 -37.81 -34.74 -20.70
CA PHE A 317 -36.95 -35.23 -19.62
C PHE A 317 -35.46 -35.13 -19.98
N SER A 318 -35.08 -35.51 -21.20
CA SER A 318 -33.69 -35.45 -21.69
C SER A 318 -33.13 -34.01 -21.70
N ILE A 319 -33.90 -33.03 -22.19
CA ILE A 319 -33.45 -31.63 -22.17
C ILE A 319 -33.40 -31.05 -20.75
N ALA A 320 -34.33 -31.43 -19.86
CA ALA A 320 -34.32 -30.98 -18.48
C ALA A 320 -33.08 -31.49 -17.72
N PHE A 321 -32.70 -32.74 -17.95
CA PHE A 321 -31.46 -33.31 -17.42
C PHE A 321 -30.21 -32.63 -18.00
N TRP A 322 -30.16 -32.38 -19.32
CA TRP A 322 -29.07 -31.64 -19.95
C TRP A 322 -28.94 -30.20 -19.43
N ALA A 323 -30.04 -29.47 -19.32
CA ALA A 323 -30.05 -28.10 -18.81
C ALA A 323 -29.56 -28.05 -17.36
N LEU A 324 -30.04 -28.95 -16.49
CA LEU A 324 -29.57 -29.07 -15.10
C LEU A 324 -28.05 -29.31 -15.03
N LEU A 325 -27.52 -30.21 -15.87
CA LEU A 325 -26.08 -30.44 -15.95
C LEU A 325 -25.33 -29.18 -16.39
N MET A 326 -25.77 -28.51 -17.46
CA MET A 326 -25.13 -27.29 -17.97
C MET A 326 -25.15 -26.15 -16.95
N THR A 327 -26.27 -25.91 -16.27
CA THR A 327 -26.36 -24.89 -15.21
C THR A 327 -25.44 -25.20 -14.05
N SER A 328 -25.33 -26.48 -13.64
CA SER A 328 -24.40 -26.90 -12.59
C SER A 328 -22.93 -26.74 -12.99
N ALA A 329 -22.59 -27.03 -14.26
CA ALA A 329 -21.24 -26.84 -14.79
C ALA A 329 -20.86 -25.36 -14.88
N TYR A 330 -21.80 -24.49 -15.26
CA TYR A 330 -21.61 -23.05 -15.26
C TYR A 330 -21.32 -22.52 -13.85
N THR A 331 -22.11 -22.92 -12.84
CA THR A 331 -21.88 -22.46 -11.46
C THR A 331 -20.59 -23.01 -10.85
N ALA A 332 -20.22 -24.27 -11.14
CA ALA A 332 -18.96 -24.85 -10.70
C ALA A 332 -17.74 -24.17 -11.35
N ASN A 333 -17.79 -23.90 -12.66
CA ASN A 333 -16.73 -23.20 -13.38
C ASN A 333 -16.61 -21.75 -12.90
N LEU A 334 -17.73 -21.05 -12.69
CA LEU A 334 -17.74 -19.68 -12.15
C LEU A 334 -17.14 -19.62 -10.74
N ALA A 335 -17.49 -20.55 -9.85
CA ALA A 335 -16.91 -20.63 -8.51
C ALA A 335 -15.39 -20.88 -8.56
N SER A 336 -14.95 -21.82 -9.39
CA SER A 336 -13.52 -22.11 -9.60
C SER A 336 -12.76 -20.89 -10.16
N PHE A 337 -13.36 -20.18 -11.12
CA PHE A 337 -12.78 -18.98 -11.74
C PHE A 337 -12.66 -17.81 -10.74
N LEU A 338 -13.65 -17.62 -9.86
CA LEU A 338 -13.58 -16.65 -8.76
C LEU A 338 -12.48 -17.02 -7.75
N VAL A 339 -12.34 -18.30 -7.39
CA VAL A 339 -11.24 -18.75 -6.52
C VAL A 339 -9.86 -18.52 -7.17
N ILE A 340 -9.73 -18.70 -8.48
CA ILE A 340 -8.46 -18.49 -9.19
C ILE A 340 -8.15 -16.99 -9.39
N ARG A 341 -9.14 -16.14 -9.70
CA ARG A 341 -8.93 -14.67 -9.79
C ARG A 341 -8.68 -14.03 -8.42
N ASN A 342 -9.27 -14.56 -7.36
CA ASN A 342 -9.12 -14.03 -6.00
C ASN A 342 -7.97 -14.70 -5.23
N ALA A 343 -7.29 -15.69 -5.80
CA ALA A 343 -6.03 -16.17 -5.25
C ALA A 343 -4.95 -15.09 -5.46
N PRO A 344 -4.20 -14.67 -4.42
CA PRO A 344 -3.11 -13.74 -4.61
C PRO A 344 -2.07 -14.33 -5.57
N GLU A 345 -1.53 -13.52 -6.47
CA GLU A 345 -0.40 -13.93 -7.32
C GLU A 345 0.70 -14.49 -6.41
N GLN A 346 1.26 -15.65 -6.76
CA GLN A 346 2.08 -16.48 -5.86
C GLN A 346 3.15 -15.63 -5.14
N GLN A 347 2.86 -15.30 -3.89
CA GLN A 347 3.76 -14.48 -3.08
C GLN A 347 5.07 -15.25 -2.94
N ILE A 348 6.17 -14.56 -3.24
CA ILE A 348 7.49 -15.17 -3.28
C ILE A 348 7.97 -15.26 -1.83
N GLU A 349 7.78 -16.42 -1.21
CA GLU A 349 8.13 -16.64 0.19
C GLU A 349 9.63 -16.58 0.46
N SER A 350 10.47 -16.91 -0.54
CA SER A 350 11.92 -17.02 -0.33
C SER A 350 12.75 -16.78 -1.60
N ILE A 351 14.01 -16.39 -1.42
CA ILE A 351 14.98 -16.21 -2.51
C ILE A 351 15.12 -17.50 -3.35
N GLN A 352 14.99 -18.68 -2.74
CA GLN A 352 15.02 -19.95 -3.47
C GLN A 352 13.84 -20.09 -4.45
N GLN A 353 12.65 -19.59 -4.10
CA GLN A 353 11.49 -19.53 -4.99
C GLN A 353 11.67 -18.45 -6.07
N ALA A 354 12.22 -17.28 -5.74
CA ALA A 354 12.57 -16.25 -6.72
C ALA A 354 13.50 -16.78 -7.83
N VAL A 355 14.53 -17.54 -7.44
CA VAL A 355 15.48 -18.20 -8.36
C VAL A 355 14.81 -19.29 -9.20
N GLN A 356 13.81 -20.00 -8.66
CA GLN A 356 13.03 -21.00 -9.43
C GLN A 356 12.03 -20.38 -10.41
N LEU A 357 11.47 -19.22 -10.05
CA LEU A 357 10.60 -18.39 -10.90
C LEU A 357 11.39 -17.47 -11.85
N ASP A 358 12.73 -17.64 -11.91
CA ASP A 358 13.64 -17.00 -12.85
C ASP A 358 13.68 -15.45 -12.80
N LYS A 359 13.21 -14.89 -11.68
CA LYS A 359 13.07 -13.45 -11.37
C LYS A 359 14.42 -12.74 -11.31
N THR A 360 14.46 -11.45 -11.68
CA THR A 360 15.66 -10.62 -11.52
C THR A 360 15.74 -9.99 -10.13
N MET A 361 16.95 -9.88 -9.58
CA MET A 361 17.13 -9.45 -8.18
C MET A 361 18.26 -8.42 -8.05
N CYS A 362 18.00 -7.34 -7.32
CA CYS A 362 18.96 -6.29 -7.01
C CYS A 362 19.58 -6.53 -5.63
N VAL A 363 20.89 -6.35 -5.51
CA VAL A 363 21.62 -6.37 -4.23
C VAL A 363 22.68 -5.26 -4.19
N TRP A 364 22.99 -4.76 -3.00
CA TRP A 364 24.04 -3.78 -2.82
C TRP A 364 25.41 -4.43 -3.08
N LYS A 365 26.13 -3.93 -4.10
CA LYS A 365 27.48 -4.34 -4.47
C LYS A 365 28.44 -4.31 -3.27
N ALA A 366 29.19 -5.39 -3.07
CA ALA A 366 30.21 -5.56 -2.01
C ALA A 366 29.69 -5.46 -0.56
N SER A 367 28.37 -5.55 -0.35
CA SER A 367 27.76 -5.70 0.97
C SER A 367 27.91 -7.12 1.52
N GLY A 368 27.68 -7.30 2.84
CA GLY A 368 27.57 -8.64 3.44
C GLY A 368 26.36 -9.42 2.91
N THR A 369 25.34 -8.71 2.43
CA THR A 369 24.15 -9.26 1.77
C THR A 369 24.47 -9.82 0.38
N GLU A 370 25.35 -9.17 -0.40
CA GLU A 370 25.89 -9.79 -1.63
C GLU A 370 26.66 -11.08 -1.27
N ASP A 371 27.59 -11.03 -0.32
CA ASP A 371 28.38 -12.19 0.12
C ASP A 371 27.48 -13.38 0.50
N ALA A 372 26.38 -13.13 1.21
CA ALA A 372 25.41 -14.16 1.61
C ALA A 372 24.65 -14.76 0.41
N VAL A 373 24.10 -13.91 -0.47
CA VAL A 373 23.33 -14.33 -1.65
C VAL A 373 24.21 -15.06 -2.66
N VAL A 374 25.41 -14.54 -2.96
CA VAL A 374 26.35 -15.15 -3.92
C VAL A 374 26.88 -16.49 -3.41
N LYS A 375 27.11 -16.62 -2.09
CA LYS A 375 27.53 -17.89 -1.48
C LYS A 375 26.44 -18.96 -1.52
N ALA A 376 25.18 -18.60 -1.33
CA ALA A 376 24.05 -19.54 -1.37
C ALA A 376 23.62 -19.90 -2.81
N PHE A 377 23.60 -18.92 -3.72
CA PHE A 377 23.02 -19.04 -5.06
C PHE A 377 24.04 -18.73 -6.17
N SER A 378 25.26 -19.26 -6.07
CA SER A 378 26.41 -18.94 -6.95
C SER A 378 26.14 -19.10 -8.45
N GLN A 379 25.35 -20.11 -8.85
CA GLN A 379 24.93 -20.32 -10.24
C GLN A 379 24.03 -19.18 -10.75
N TYR A 380 23.07 -18.76 -9.93
CA TYR A 380 22.20 -17.62 -10.23
C TYR A 380 22.99 -16.30 -10.21
N ALA A 381 23.90 -16.10 -9.26
CA ALA A 381 24.76 -14.92 -9.19
C ALA A 381 25.64 -14.72 -10.44
N SER A 382 25.99 -15.83 -11.12
CA SER A 382 26.72 -15.85 -12.41
C SER A 382 25.83 -15.67 -13.65
N SER A 383 24.49 -15.70 -13.50
CA SER A 383 23.55 -15.65 -14.64
C SER A 383 23.32 -14.26 -15.24
N GLY A 384 23.82 -13.19 -14.59
CA GLY A 384 23.55 -11.79 -14.96
C GLY A 384 22.21 -11.23 -14.47
N LYS A 385 21.41 -12.04 -13.77
CA LYS A 385 20.11 -11.64 -13.18
C LYS A 385 20.22 -11.05 -11.78
N LEU A 386 21.33 -11.32 -11.08
CA LEU A 386 21.72 -10.61 -9.86
C LEU A 386 22.39 -9.27 -10.22
N LYS A 387 21.64 -8.17 -10.14
CA LYS A 387 22.13 -6.80 -10.34
C LYS A 387 22.87 -6.32 -9.10
N ARG A 388 23.96 -5.60 -9.30
CA ARG A 388 24.88 -5.10 -8.25
C ARG A 388 24.95 -3.60 -8.36
N THR A 389 24.42 -2.91 -7.36
CA THR A 389 24.18 -1.46 -7.39
C THR A 389 24.49 -0.83 -6.03
N SER A 390 24.25 0.46 -5.84
CA SER A 390 24.37 1.12 -4.51
C SER A 390 23.21 0.72 -3.60
N GLN A 391 23.30 1.00 -2.29
CA GLN A 391 22.22 0.74 -1.32
C GLN A 391 20.87 1.30 -1.80
N ARG A 392 20.83 2.59 -2.14
CA ARG A 392 19.64 3.25 -2.71
C ARG A 392 19.27 2.71 -4.09
N GLY A 393 20.28 2.43 -4.90
CA GLY A 393 20.14 1.85 -6.24
C GLY A 393 19.44 0.49 -6.27
N VAL A 394 19.41 -0.26 -5.15
CA VAL A 394 18.63 -1.50 -5.02
C VAL A 394 17.13 -1.22 -5.15
N TYR A 395 16.65 -0.16 -4.48
CA TYR A 395 15.26 0.26 -4.53
C TYR A 395 14.92 1.03 -5.80
N GLU A 396 15.85 1.83 -6.33
CA GLU A 396 15.70 2.50 -7.64
C GLU A 396 15.59 1.47 -8.78
N GLY A 397 16.35 0.37 -8.73
CA GLY A 397 16.26 -0.76 -9.66
C GLY A 397 14.91 -1.48 -9.60
N LEU A 398 14.34 -1.63 -8.40
CA LEU A 398 12.99 -2.16 -8.20
C LEU A 398 11.91 -1.18 -8.70
N LYS A 399 12.05 0.13 -8.40
CA LYS A 399 11.12 1.19 -8.82
C LYS A 399 11.09 1.36 -10.34
N SER A 400 12.25 1.33 -11.00
CA SER A 400 12.39 1.39 -12.46
C SER A 400 12.03 0.08 -13.18
N GLY A 401 12.09 -1.07 -12.50
CA GLY A 401 11.81 -2.39 -13.09
C GLY A 401 13.02 -3.07 -13.74
N GLU A 402 14.25 -2.68 -13.37
CA GLU A 402 15.44 -3.50 -13.66
C GLU A 402 15.42 -4.82 -12.87
N CYS A 403 14.83 -4.78 -11.67
CA CYS A 403 14.72 -5.89 -10.73
C CYS A 403 13.26 -6.16 -10.34
N ASP A 404 12.85 -7.43 -10.34
CA ASP A 404 11.59 -7.87 -9.74
C ASP A 404 11.63 -7.76 -8.20
N ILE A 405 12.80 -7.99 -7.59
CA ILE A 405 13.00 -8.05 -6.14
C ILE A 405 14.26 -7.28 -5.74
N ALA A 406 14.17 -6.50 -4.67
CA ALA A 406 15.29 -5.96 -3.90
C ALA A 406 15.66 -6.91 -2.76
N ILE A 407 16.95 -7.25 -2.63
CA ILE A 407 17.48 -7.98 -1.47
C ILE A 407 18.27 -7.00 -0.61
N THR A 408 17.85 -6.81 0.64
CA THR A 408 18.38 -5.82 1.57
C THR A 408 18.10 -6.23 3.02
N GLU A 409 18.39 -5.36 3.97
CA GLU A 409 18.43 -5.56 5.42
C GLU A 409 17.18 -4.95 6.07
N VAL A 410 16.68 -5.50 7.18
CA VAL A 410 15.53 -4.93 7.93
C VAL A 410 15.79 -3.47 8.29
N SER A 411 16.92 -3.17 8.92
CA SER A 411 17.30 -1.78 9.29
C SER A 411 17.65 -0.87 8.10
N SER A 412 17.74 -1.40 6.87
CA SER A 412 17.80 -0.62 5.63
C SER A 412 16.39 -0.29 5.15
N TRP A 413 15.52 -1.31 5.07
CA TRP A 413 14.12 -1.15 4.71
C TRP A 413 13.36 -0.21 5.65
N ASP A 414 13.66 -0.26 6.96
CA ASP A 414 13.06 0.62 7.98
C ASP A 414 13.18 2.11 7.63
N VAL A 415 14.28 2.53 7.01
CA VAL A 415 14.52 3.92 6.55
C VAL A 415 13.86 4.17 5.19
N PHE A 416 14.01 3.24 4.24
CA PHE A 416 13.53 3.44 2.87
C PHE A 416 12.01 3.29 2.68
N GLN A 417 11.32 2.57 3.56
CA GLN A 417 9.86 2.37 3.47
C GLN A 417 9.05 3.66 3.63
N ALA A 418 9.59 4.66 4.35
CA ALA A 418 8.96 5.94 4.64
C ALA A 418 9.57 7.13 3.85
N ASN A 419 10.40 6.85 2.85
CA ASN A 419 11.13 7.86 2.08
C ASN A 419 10.35 8.28 0.81
N GLU A 420 10.14 9.60 0.59
CA GLU A 420 9.36 10.12 -0.55
C GLU A 420 9.98 9.77 -1.92
N GLU A 421 11.29 9.97 -2.07
CA GLU A 421 11.99 9.73 -3.34
C GLU A 421 11.91 8.26 -3.77
N ILE A 422 11.99 7.34 -2.80
CA ILE A 422 12.02 5.89 -3.01
C ILE A 422 10.64 5.26 -2.94
N ASN A 423 9.90 5.40 -1.84
CA ASN A 423 8.61 4.75 -1.59
C ASN A 423 7.45 5.74 -1.37
N GLY A 424 7.52 6.96 -1.91
CA GLY A 424 6.47 7.98 -1.70
C GLY A 424 5.07 7.68 -2.25
N ASP A 425 4.91 6.61 -3.03
CA ASP A 425 3.61 6.05 -3.44
C ASP A 425 3.18 4.83 -2.61
N CYS A 426 3.98 4.46 -1.60
CA CYS A 426 3.86 3.27 -0.76
C CYS A 426 3.74 1.95 -1.55
N SER A 427 4.21 1.94 -2.80
CA SER A 427 4.10 0.79 -3.70
C SER A 427 5.06 -0.35 -3.37
N LEU A 428 6.07 -0.13 -2.54
CA LEU A 428 7.01 -1.18 -2.12
C LEU A 428 6.54 -1.85 -0.81
N ALA A 429 6.86 -3.14 -0.67
CA ALA A 429 6.64 -3.91 0.55
C ALA A 429 7.68 -5.02 0.71
N TRP A 430 8.03 -5.34 1.96
CA TRP A 430 8.71 -6.58 2.31
C TRP A 430 7.78 -7.76 1.96
N ILE A 431 8.29 -8.69 1.15
CA ILE A 431 7.64 -9.96 0.76
C ILE A 431 8.39 -11.18 1.32
N GLY A 432 7.64 -12.20 1.74
CA GLY A 432 8.20 -13.49 2.17
C GLY A 432 9.00 -13.45 3.48
N ARG A 433 9.59 -14.60 3.83
CA ARG A 433 10.32 -14.76 5.11
C ARG A 433 11.77 -14.27 5.01
N PRO A 434 12.38 -13.84 6.14
CA PRO A 434 13.81 -13.59 6.22
C PRO A 434 14.64 -14.73 5.62
N PHE A 435 15.64 -14.37 4.81
CA PHE A 435 16.59 -15.30 4.24
C PHE A 435 17.64 -15.73 5.26
N GLN A 436 18.23 -14.76 5.97
CA GLN A 436 19.25 -15.00 6.99
C GLN A 436 19.30 -13.83 7.97
N ASN A 437 19.16 -14.10 9.28
CA ASN A 437 19.52 -13.12 10.31
C ASN A 437 21.05 -13.00 10.38
N VAL A 438 21.57 -11.79 10.15
CA VAL A 438 23.00 -11.47 10.24
C VAL A 438 23.15 -10.15 11.01
N PRO A 439 23.28 -10.20 12.35
CA PRO A 439 23.32 -8.97 13.13
C PRO A 439 24.60 -8.18 12.81
N ALA A 440 24.50 -6.85 12.85
CA ALA A 440 25.59 -5.95 12.54
C ALA A 440 25.91 -5.02 13.72
N SER A 441 27.20 -4.75 13.87
CA SER A 441 27.77 -4.07 15.04
C SER A 441 28.93 -3.17 14.63
N PHE A 442 29.36 -2.28 15.52
CA PHE A 442 30.66 -1.61 15.37
C PHE A 442 31.81 -2.63 15.38
N ALA A 443 32.93 -2.29 14.74
CA ALA A 443 34.05 -3.20 14.54
C ALA A 443 35.37 -2.62 15.10
N VAL A 444 36.17 -3.48 15.72
CA VAL A 444 37.53 -3.15 16.21
C VAL A 444 38.52 -4.25 15.80
N LYS A 445 39.82 -3.94 15.84
CA LYS A 445 40.87 -4.96 15.71
C LYS A 445 40.92 -5.83 16.95
N SER A 446 40.95 -7.14 16.78
CA SER A 446 41.12 -8.12 17.86
C SER A 446 42.55 -8.08 18.39
N ASP A 447 42.81 -7.15 19.29
CA ASP A 447 44.11 -6.92 19.94
C ASP A 447 43.97 -7.07 21.46
N ALA A 448 44.80 -7.92 22.06
CA ALA A 448 44.87 -8.16 23.50
C ALA A 448 46.33 -8.21 24.00
N GLY A 449 47.26 -7.57 23.28
CA GLY A 449 48.70 -7.68 23.59
C GLY A 449 49.64 -6.69 22.91
N THR A 450 49.16 -5.81 22.02
CA THR A 450 49.94 -4.68 21.50
C THR A 450 49.36 -3.32 21.87
N LEU A 451 48.04 -3.16 21.74
CA LEU A 451 47.29 -1.96 22.18
C LEU A 451 46.01 -2.33 22.96
N CYS A 452 45.73 -3.63 23.12
CA CYS A 452 44.65 -4.17 23.97
C CYS A 452 43.22 -3.63 23.69
N THR A 453 42.94 -3.20 22.46
CA THR A 453 41.63 -2.67 22.01
C THR A 453 40.46 -3.66 22.18
N SER A 454 40.72 -4.94 22.52
CA SER A 454 39.67 -5.84 23.04
C SER A 454 38.96 -5.26 24.27
N LEU A 455 39.64 -4.48 25.12
CA LEU A 455 39.02 -3.78 26.24
C LEU A 455 37.92 -2.82 25.77
N LEU A 456 38.17 -2.05 24.70
CA LEU A 456 37.17 -1.14 24.14
C LEU A 456 35.90 -1.89 23.70
N ARG A 457 36.05 -3.04 23.01
CA ARG A 457 34.91 -3.93 22.71
C ARG A 457 34.21 -4.36 23.99
N ASP A 458 34.94 -4.88 24.98
CA ASP A 458 34.32 -5.50 26.15
C ASP A 458 33.56 -4.47 27.02
N VAL A 459 34.03 -3.22 27.08
CA VAL A 459 33.31 -2.10 27.70
C VAL A 459 32.10 -1.67 26.86
N PHE A 460 32.24 -1.56 25.54
CA PHE A 460 31.13 -1.19 24.66
C PHE A 460 30.03 -2.27 24.64
N ASN A 461 30.39 -3.57 24.74
CA ASN A 461 29.42 -4.67 24.84
C ASN A 461 28.60 -4.58 26.13
N LEU A 462 29.22 -4.24 27.26
CA LEU A 462 28.52 -4.01 28.52
C LEU A 462 27.42 -2.93 28.36
N PHE A 463 27.77 -1.78 27.77
CA PHE A 463 26.82 -0.67 27.64
C PHE A 463 25.83 -0.82 26.48
N LEU A 464 26.20 -1.50 25.38
CA LEU A 464 25.25 -1.85 24.32
C LEU A 464 24.18 -2.82 24.81
N HIS A 465 24.54 -3.80 25.65
CA HIS A 465 23.56 -4.72 26.24
C HIS A 465 22.70 -4.04 27.33
N ASP A 466 23.25 -3.07 28.07
CA ASP A 466 22.50 -2.20 28.98
C ASP A 466 21.49 -1.33 28.20
N MET A 467 21.88 -0.75 27.05
CA MET A 467 21.03 0.02 26.14
C MET A 467 20.03 -0.84 25.33
N GLU A 468 20.28 -2.14 25.17
CA GLU A 468 19.30 -3.12 24.67
C GLU A 468 18.27 -3.44 25.77
N SER A 469 18.74 -3.65 27.01
CA SER A 469 17.89 -4.03 28.14
C SER A 469 17.00 -2.91 28.69
N ASP A 470 17.34 -1.64 28.45
CA ASP A 470 16.53 -0.48 28.86
C ASP A 470 15.71 0.15 27.70
N GLY A 471 15.87 -0.35 26.47
CA GLY A 471 15.19 0.13 25.27
C GLY A 471 15.81 1.36 24.59
N THR A 472 16.94 1.88 25.07
CA THR A 472 17.58 3.08 24.50
C THR A 472 17.97 2.91 23.02
N ILE A 473 18.37 1.70 22.60
CA ILE A 473 18.65 1.42 21.17
C ILE A 473 17.39 1.62 20.31
N GLU A 474 16.23 1.14 20.77
CA GLU A 474 14.96 1.26 20.04
C GLU A 474 14.50 2.72 19.95
N VAL A 475 14.58 3.48 21.06
CA VAL A 475 14.25 4.91 21.09
C VAL A 475 15.11 5.73 20.13
N LEU A 476 16.42 5.46 20.05
CA LEU A 476 17.32 6.16 19.12
C LEU A 476 17.06 5.78 17.66
N TRP A 477 16.67 4.54 17.38
CA TRP A 477 16.23 4.10 16.05
C TRP A 477 14.94 4.78 15.60
N ASP A 478 13.94 4.87 16.48
CA ASP A 478 12.64 5.46 16.15
C ASP A 478 12.75 6.97 15.98
N GLU A 479 13.60 7.64 16.76
CA GLU A 479 14.00 9.04 16.53
C GLU A 479 14.63 9.21 15.13
N ALA A 480 15.63 8.38 14.79
CA ALA A 480 16.30 8.43 13.49
C ALA A 480 15.37 8.16 12.29
N ILE A 481 14.40 7.25 12.46
CA ILE A 481 13.36 6.98 11.45
C ILE A 481 12.40 8.19 11.37
N SER A 482 12.01 8.79 12.49
CA SER A 482 11.10 9.95 12.48
C SER A 482 11.69 11.20 11.81
N GLU A 483 13.01 11.40 11.90
CA GLU A 483 13.72 12.50 11.22
C GLU A 483 14.02 12.22 9.73
N THR A 484 13.96 10.96 9.29
CA THR A 484 14.20 10.57 7.88
C THR A 484 12.91 10.20 7.11
N ALA A 485 11.82 9.89 7.83
CA ALA A 485 10.51 9.63 7.29
C ALA A 485 9.90 10.91 6.68
N THR A 486 9.60 10.83 5.39
CA THR A 486 8.99 11.92 4.60
C THR A 486 7.57 11.59 4.14
N VAL A 487 7.19 10.30 4.15
CA VAL A 487 5.83 9.82 3.85
C VAL A 487 5.35 8.81 4.89
N GLN A 488 4.13 9.00 5.38
CA GLN A 488 3.45 8.05 6.27
C GLN A 488 2.80 6.95 5.42
N CYS A 489 3.51 5.85 5.21
CA CYS A 489 2.90 4.63 4.65
C CYS A 489 2.16 3.85 5.74
N ASP A 490 0.97 3.33 5.43
CA ASP A 490 0.26 2.41 6.31
C ASP A 490 1.05 1.10 6.45
N ALA A 491 1.56 0.86 7.66
CA ALA A 491 2.31 -0.33 8.00
C ALA A 491 1.36 -1.55 8.01
N VAL A 492 1.53 -2.43 7.03
CA VAL A 492 1.17 -3.85 7.20
C VAL A 492 2.02 -4.38 8.34
N GLU A 493 1.44 -5.15 9.27
CA GLU A 493 2.11 -5.56 10.53
C GLU A 493 3.38 -6.39 10.29
N THR A 494 4.51 -5.71 10.10
CA THR A 494 5.84 -6.32 10.12
C THR A 494 6.16 -6.77 11.54
N GLY A 495 6.62 -8.02 11.68
CA GLY A 495 6.81 -8.66 12.97
C GLY A 495 7.69 -7.83 13.91
N THR A 496 7.20 -7.61 15.13
CA THR A 496 7.77 -6.70 16.14
C THR A 496 9.30 -6.75 16.17
N ARG A 497 9.96 -5.58 16.12
CA ARG A 497 11.42 -5.42 16.18
C ARG A 497 11.99 -5.98 17.50
N ARG A 498 12.26 -7.29 17.53
CA ARG A 498 12.84 -7.98 18.69
C ARG A 498 14.30 -8.32 18.43
N LEU A 499 15.16 -7.40 18.85
CA LEU A 499 16.49 -7.77 19.33
C LEU A 499 16.36 -8.78 20.49
N HIS A 500 17.45 -9.49 20.80
CA HIS A 500 17.39 -10.95 20.94
C HIS A 500 16.96 -11.45 22.33
N THR A 501 15.69 -11.22 22.67
CA THR A 501 15.04 -11.64 23.91
C THR A 501 14.91 -13.17 24.03
N ASN A 502 15.98 -13.79 24.52
CA ASN A 502 15.95 -15.16 25.03
C ASN A 502 14.89 -15.29 26.14
N ASN A 503 14.21 -16.45 26.18
CA ASN A 503 13.08 -16.70 27.08
C ASN A 503 13.49 -16.65 28.57
N ILE A 504 13.37 -15.47 29.19
CA ILE A 504 13.31 -15.30 30.65
C ILE A 504 11.88 -14.91 31.02
N GLN A 505 11.12 -15.88 31.53
CA GLN A 505 9.79 -15.61 32.07
C GLN A 505 9.92 -14.74 33.33
N GLU A 506 9.43 -13.49 33.26
CA GLU A 506 9.27 -12.63 34.43
C GLU A 506 8.21 -13.22 35.39
N LYS A 507 8.66 -14.14 36.25
CA LYS A 507 7.80 -14.86 37.20
C LYS A 507 7.50 -14.01 38.44
N LYS A 508 6.79 -12.90 38.26
CA LYS A 508 6.30 -12.02 39.34
C LYS A 508 5.21 -12.74 40.16
N SER A 509 5.66 -13.53 41.13
CA SER A 509 4.81 -14.23 42.10
C SER A 509 4.23 -13.27 43.14
N ASN A 510 2.93 -13.35 43.41
CA ASN A 510 2.32 -12.94 44.69
C ASN A 510 0.91 -13.53 44.86
N ALA A 511 0.51 -13.72 46.13
CA ALA A 511 -0.79 -14.23 46.59
C ALA A 511 -1.13 -15.71 46.26
N PRO A 512 -2.00 -16.40 47.06
CA PRO A 512 -1.73 -17.80 47.38
C PRO A 512 -2.86 -18.81 47.06
N GLU A 513 -2.42 -20.07 47.01
CA GLU A 513 -3.07 -21.28 47.54
C GLU A 513 -4.62 -21.34 47.58
N ASN A 514 -5.17 -22.21 46.73
CA ASN A 514 -6.23 -23.12 47.17
C ASN A 514 -6.11 -24.46 46.46
N ASN A 515 -6.32 -25.56 47.20
CA ASN A 515 -6.27 -26.92 46.66
C ASN A 515 -7.67 -27.36 46.22
N GLU A 516 -7.82 -27.86 45.00
CA GLU A 516 -8.84 -28.89 44.77
C GLU A 516 -8.38 -29.95 43.77
N ARG A 517 -8.45 -31.22 44.19
CA ARG A 517 -8.18 -32.39 43.36
C ARG A 517 -9.50 -32.93 42.83
N ILE A 518 -9.75 -32.80 41.53
CA ILE A 518 -10.72 -33.66 40.84
C ILE A 518 -9.96 -34.50 39.79
N LEU A 519 -10.14 -35.81 39.90
CA LEU A 519 -9.52 -36.83 39.04
C LEU A 519 -10.55 -37.35 38.02
N ARG A 520 -10.02 -37.89 36.91
CA ARG A 520 -10.72 -38.42 35.71
C ARG A 520 -11.04 -37.33 34.66
N ALA A 521 -10.94 -37.60 33.36
CA ALA A 521 -10.59 -38.86 32.67
C ALA A 521 -9.62 -38.61 31.50
N THR A 522 -8.82 -39.63 31.18
CA THR A 522 -8.05 -39.69 29.93
C THR A 522 -8.98 -39.81 28.73
N ALA A 523 -8.99 -38.80 27.87
CA ALA A 523 -9.46 -38.89 26.50
C ALA A 523 -8.33 -38.37 25.59
N ALA A 524 -7.88 -39.17 24.64
CA ALA A 524 -6.85 -38.75 23.71
C ALA A 524 -7.43 -37.74 22.72
N LYS A 525 -6.95 -36.49 22.77
CA LYS A 525 -7.20 -35.48 21.73
C LYS A 525 -5.83 -35.08 21.18
N THR A 526 -5.60 -35.37 19.90
CA THR A 526 -4.45 -34.85 19.16
C THR A 526 -4.52 -33.33 19.16
N GLY A 527 -3.48 -32.66 19.66
CA GLY A 527 -3.31 -31.23 19.44
C GLY A 527 -3.01 -31.00 17.96
N GLY A 528 -3.94 -30.37 17.26
CA GLY A 528 -3.56 -29.48 16.17
C GLY A 528 -3.24 -28.14 16.82
N ASP A 529 -2.17 -27.50 16.38
CA ASP A 529 -1.91 -26.11 16.75
C ASP A 529 -3.06 -25.22 16.24
N GLU A 530 -3.43 -24.22 17.03
CA GLU A 530 -4.31 -23.16 16.58
C GLU A 530 -3.51 -22.28 15.60
N ILE A 531 -3.68 -22.56 14.30
CA ILE A 531 -3.24 -21.65 13.23
C ILE A 531 -3.92 -20.31 13.51
N PRO A 532 -3.20 -19.18 13.59
CA PRO A 532 -3.83 -17.87 13.70
C PRO A 532 -4.80 -17.69 12.52
N GLU A 533 -6.00 -17.18 12.79
CA GLU A 533 -6.89 -16.75 11.71
C GLU A 533 -6.23 -15.57 11.00
N GLU A 534 -5.59 -15.88 9.87
CA GLU A 534 -5.23 -14.90 8.85
C GLU A 534 -6.54 -14.26 8.39
N ASP A 535 -6.72 -12.97 8.72
CA ASP A 535 -7.84 -12.12 8.31
C ASP A 535 -7.74 -11.84 6.79
N SER A 536 -7.85 -12.91 6.01
CA SER A 536 -8.00 -12.90 4.57
C SER A 536 -9.30 -12.19 4.25
N ASP A 537 -9.19 -10.88 3.94
CA ASP A 537 -10.34 -9.98 3.73
C ASP A 537 -11.25 -10.56 2.66
N THR A 538 -12.30 -11.26 3.13
CA THR A 538 -13.09 -12.18 2.31
C THR A 538 -13.57 -11.45 1.07
N THR A 539 -13.02 -11.81 -0.10
CA THR A 539 -13.00 -10.94 -1.28
C THR A 539 -14.41 -10.76 -1.85
N LYS A 540 -15.09 -9.72 -1.35
CA LYS A 540 -16.49 -9.40 -1.61
C LYS A 540 -16.71 -9.26 -3.10
N LEU A 541 -17.68 -9.99 -3.64
CA LEU A 541 -18.01 -10.02 -5.06
C LEU A 541 -18.19 -8.59 -5.60
N THR A 542 -17.21 -8.14 -6.38
CA THR A 542 -17.08 -6.73 -6.76
C THR A 542 -18.10 -6.33 -7.83
N LEU A 543 -18.52 -5.06 -7.82
CA LEU A 543 -19.45 -4.54 -8.83
C LEU A 543 -18.85 -4.58 -10.25
N THR A 544 -17.52 -4.56 -10.35
CA THR A 544 -16.75 -4.79 -11.59
C THR A 544 -17.00 -6.18 -12.16
N ASN A 545 -16.89 -7.24 -11.35
CA ASN A 545 -17.07 -8.63 -11.81
C ASN A 545 -18.53 -9.00 -12.17
N MET A 546 -19.54 -8.22 -11.74
CA MET A 546 -20.96 -8.46 -12.07
C MET A 546 -21.63 -7.36 -12.92
N GLY A 547 -20.98 -6.22 -13.13
CA GLY A 547 -21.57 -5.06 -13.83
C GLY A 547 -22.02 -5.33 -15.26
N GLY A 548 -21.36 -6.25 -15.97
CA GLY A 548 -21.77 -6.69 -17.31
C GLY A 548 -23.17 -7.31 -17.37
N VAL A 549 -23.56 -8.06 -16.34
CA VAL A 549 -24.90 -8.69 -16.24
C VAL A 549 -25.98 -7.61 -16.06
N PHE A 550 -25.72 -6.61 -15.21
CA PHE A 550 -26.63 -5.47 -15.01
C PHE A 550 -26.77 -4.61 -16.27
N MET A 551 -25.67 -4.38 -17.01
CA MET A 551 -25.73 -3.70 -18.32
C MET A 551 -26.57 -4.48 -19.34
N LEU A 552 -26.35 -5.80 -19.46
CA LEU A 552 -27.12 -6.64 -20.37
C LEU A 552 -28.62 -6.61 -20.04
N HIS A 553 -28.97 -6.75 -18.75
CA HIS A 553 -30.36 -6.67 -18.31
C HIS A 553 -30.98 -5.30 -18.64
N GLY A 554 -30.29 -4.19 -18.35
CA GLY A 554 -30.76 -2.85 -18.67
C GLY A 554 -31.00 -2.62 -20.17
N VAL A 555 -30.09 -3.09 -21.02
CA VAL A 555 -30.25 -3.01 -22.49
C VAL A 555 -31.45 -3.83 -22.96
N LEU A 556 -31.61 -5.07 -22.48
CA LEU A 556 -32.76 -5.93 -22.82
C LEU A 556 -34.09 -5.34 -22.32
N SER A 557 -34.13 -4.73 -21.14
CA SER A 557 -35.32 -4.02 -20.64
C SER A 557 -35.69 -2.82 -21.52
N ILE A 558 -34.71 -2.02 -21.97
CA ILE A 558 -34.95 -0.88 -22.88
C ILE A 558 -35.49 -1.37 -24.23
N ILE A 559 -34.91 -2.45 -24.79
CA ILE A 559 -35.39 -3.07 -26.04
C ILE A 559 -36.83 -3.59 -25.86
N SER A 560 -37.12 -4.29 -24.76
CA SER A 560 -38.46 -4.79 -24.45
C SER A 560 -39.51 -3.67 -24.40
N VAL A 561 -39.20 -2.57 -23.69
CA VAL A 561 -40.07 -1.39 -23.63
C VAL A 561 -40.24 -0.73 -25.01
N ALA A 562 -39.18 -0.61 -25.81
CA ALA A 562 -39.25 -0.07 -27.17
C ALA A 562 -40.13 -0.94 -28.08
N CYS A 563 -39.98 -2.27 -28.03
CA CYS A 563 -40.82 -3.22 -28.76
C CYS A 563 -42.29 -3.13 -28.32
N ALA A 564 -42.56 -3.05 -27.01
CA ALA A 564 -43.92 -2.91 -26.48
C ALA A 564 -44.59 -1.57 -26.87
N LEU A 565 -43.83 -0.47 -26.92
CA LEU A 565 -44.33 0.84 -27.35
C LEU A 565 -44.50 0.96 -28.86
N THR A 566 -43.75 0.20 -29.67
CA THR A 566 -43.77 0.32 -31.14
C THR A 566 -45.18 0.19 -31.74
N PRO A 567 -46.00 -0.84 -31.41
CA PRO A 567 -47.39 -0.92 -31.89
C PRO A 567 -48.29 0.24 -31.44
N TRP A 568 -48.08 0.79 -30.24
CA TRP A 568 -48.85 1.92 -29.73
C TRP A 568 -48.49 3.23 -30.45
N ILE A 569 -47.19 3.49 -30.64
CA ILE A 569 -46.69 4.63 -31.43
C ILE A 569 -47.19 4.53 -32.87
N TRP A 570 -47.06 3.36 -33.50
CA TRP A 570 -47.48 3.11 -34.88
C TRP A 570 -48.99 3.36 -35.06
N ARG A 571 -49.84 2.78 -34.20
CA ARG A 571 -51.29 3.05 -34.20
C ARG A 571 -51.59 4.53 -34.00
N ARG A 572 -50.90 5.22 -33.08
CA ARG A 572 -51.12 6.64 -32.77
C ARG A 572 -50.71 7.58 -33.91
N ILE A 573 -49.70 7.22 -34.70
CA ILE A 573 -49.28 7.98 -35.88
C ILE A 573 -50.28 7.79 -37.02
N PHE A 574 -50.56 6.53 -37.41
CA PHE A 574 -51.37 6.24 -38.61
C PHE A 574 -52.88 6.42 -38.42
N ALA A 575 -53.40 6.37 -37.18
CA ALA A 575 -54.82 6.70 -36.92
C ALA A 575 -55.18 8.17 -37.22
N ASN A 576 -54.19 9.05 -37.40
CA ASN A 576 -54.41 10.48 -37.66
C ASN A 576 -54.55 10.81 -39.17
N GLU A 577 -54.35 9.85 -40.07
CA GLU A 577 -54.51 10.06 -41.53
C GLU A 577 -55.90 9.66 -42.03
N SER A 578 -56.57 8.69 -41.40
CA SER A 578 -57.89 8.20 -41.84
C SER A 578 -59.03 9.20 -41.69
N THR A 579 -58.94 10.14 -40.73
CA THR A 579 -59.95 11.18 -40.49
C THR A 579 -59.90 12.35 -41.48
N ARG A 580 -58.97 12.35 -42.44
CA ARG A 580 -58.80 13.44 -43.43
C ARG A 580 -59.26 13.08 -44.85
N GLY A 581 -59.72 11.84 -45.08
CA GLY A 581 -60.12 11.35 -46.41
C GLY A 581 -61.61 11.03 -46.55
N GLY A 582 -62.32 11.78 -47.40
CA GLY A 582 -63.58 11.34 -48.01
C GLY A 582 -64.86 11.52 -47.18
N LYS A 583 -65.46 12.72 -47.23
CA LYS A 583 -66.90 12.87 -47.00
C LYS A 583 -67.62 12.86 -48.35
N VAL A 584 -68.43 11.83 -48.60
CA VAL A 584 -69.25 11.70 -49.82
C VAL A 584 -70.69 11.42 -49.38
N ASP A 585 -71.61 12.30 -49.75
CA ASP A 585 -73.01 12.23 -49.30
C ASP A 585 -73.84 11.28 -50.19
N PRO A 586 -74.68 10.39 -49.62
CA PRO A 586 -75.65 9.60 -50.36
C PRO A 586 -76.98 10.34 -50.55
N GLY A 587 -77.43 10.43 -51.81
CA GLY A 587 -78.77 10.90 -52.18
C GLY A 587 -79.91 9.90 -51.86
N PRO A 588 -81.19 10.28 -52.03
CA PRO A 588 -82.28 9.82 -51.16
C PRO A 588 -83.30 8.84 -51.78
N SER A 589 -84.30 8.46 -50.95
CA SER A 589 -85.51 7.66 -51.26
C SER A 589 -85.27 6.13 -51.24
N THR A 590 -86.12 5.28 -50.64
CA THR A 590 -87.60 5.31 -50.54
C THR A 590 -88.16 5.17 -49.10
N LYS A 591 -89.51 5.08 -48.97
CA LYS A 591 -90.27 5.15 -47.70
C LYS A 591 -90.93 3.84 -47.28
N ALA A 592 -91.13 3.72 -45.96
CA ALA A 592 -92.27 3.13 -45.21
C ALA A 592 -92.69 1.66 -45.41
N LEU A 593 -92.82 0.93 -44.29
CA LEU A 593 -94.13 0.57 -43.71
C LEU A 593 -94.02 0.02 -42.26
N GLU A 594 -94.20 0.93 -41.30
CA GLU A 594 -95.16 0.84 -40.17
C GLU A 594 -95.72 -0.53 -39.73
N SER A 595 -95.42 -0.95 -38.48
CA SER A 595 -96.40 -1.49 -37.50
C SER A 595 -95.79 -1.56 -36.08
N ASP A 596 -96.63 -1.40 -35.05
CA ASP A 596 -96.26 -1.03 -33.67
C ASP A 596 -96.13 -2.19 -32.64
N GLU A 597 -95.86 -1.78 -31.39
CA GLU A 597 -96.22 -2.40 -30.09
C GLU A 597 -95.37 -3.55 -29.48
N GLY A 598 -95.35 -3.58 -28.13
CA GLY A 598 -95.01 -4.77 -27.34
C GLY A 598 -93.80 -4.67 -26.37
N ALA A 599 -93.89 -3.87 -25.31
CA ALA A 599 -92.83 -3.76 -24.30
C ALA A 599 -92.92 -4.80 -23.15
N SER A 600 -91.81 -4.95 -22.38
CA SER A 600 -91.73 -5.52 -21.01
C SER A 600 -91.75 -7.07 -20.87
N VAL A 601 -91.23 -7.74 -19.82
CA VAL A 601 -90.31 -7.38 -18.70
C VAL A 601 -89.79 -8.67 -18.02
N ALA A 602 -88.54 -8.66 -17.48
CA ALA A 602 -87.96 -9.65 -16.53
C ALA A 602 -87.87 -11.14 -17.01
N GLY A 603 -87.11 -12.04 -16.36
CA GLY A 603 -86.13 -11.91 -15.26
C GLY A 603 -85.99 -13.21 -14.42
N SER A 604 -85.01 -13.25 -13.50
CA SER A 604 -84.53 -14.44 -12.74
C SER A 604 -83.75 -15.47 -13.59
N GLU A 605 -82.82 -16.28 -13.06
CA GLU A 605 -82.43 -16.54 -11.65
C GLU A 605 -80.89 -16.76 -11.58
N ARG A 606 -80.13 -16.05 -10.71
CA ARG A 606 -79.47 -16.51 -9.44
C ARG A 606 -78.80 -17.90 -9.46
N SER A 607 -77.68 -18.18 -8.78
CA SER A 607 -76.66 -17.40 -8.01
C SER A 607 -75.53 -18.40 -7.55
N LEU A 608 -74.52 -18.18 -6.67
CA LEU A 608 -74.09 -17.15 -5.70
C LEU A 608 -72.61 -17.49 -5.26
N TYR A 609 -72.02 -16.71 -4.32
CA TYR A 609 -70.80 -16.94 -3.50
C TYR A 609 -69.40 -16.75 -4.13
N TYR A 610 -68.40 -16.14 -3.47
CA TYR A 610 -68.32 -15.07 -2.42
C TYR A 610 -66.81 -14.72 -2.25
N PHE A 611 -66.31 -13.48 -2.37
CA PHE A 611 -66.04 -12.44 -1.33
C PHE A 611 -65.43 -11.22 -2.11
N ASP A 612 -65.74 -9.93 -1.92
CA ASP A 612 -65.67 -9.01 -0.75
C ASP A 612 -64.24 -8.76 -0.19
N ALA A 613 -63.76 -7.53 0.07
CA ALA A 613 -64.31 -6.17 -0.16
C ALA A 613 -63.25 -5.04 0.06
N ILE A 614 -63.60 -3.78 -0.32
CA ILE A 614 -63.11 -2.48 0.29
C ILE A 614 -61.61 -2.10 0.01
N SER A 615 -61.16 -0.84 -0.18
CA SER A 615 -61.73 0.51 0.03
C SER A 615 -61.36 1.55 -1.07
N LYS A 616 -62.13 2.66 -1.15
CA LYS A 616 -61.70 4.00 -1.58
C LYS A 616 -62.36 5.04 -0.65
N PRO A 617 -61.74 6.23 -0.44
CA PRO A 617 -62.49 7.42 -0.07
C PRO A 617 -62.18 8.69 -0.90
N ASN A 618 -63.26 9.31 -1.38
CA ASN A 618 -63.55 10.74 -1.59
C ASN A 618 -62.48 11.80 -1.98
N GLN A 619 -62.73 12.40 -3.16
CA GLN A 619 -63.09 13.83 -3.37
C GLN A 619 -62.42 14.94 -2.54
N SER A 620 -61.58 15.72 -3.22
CA SER A 620 -61.76 17.18 -3.43
C SER A 620 -60.92 17.61 -4.67
N GLY A 621 -61.20 18.70 -5.37
CA GLY A 621 -62.27 19.68 -5.21
C GLY A 621 -61.77 21.13 -5.26
N HIS A 622 -61.11 21.55 -6.34
CA HIS A 622 -60.74 22.96 -6.55
C HIS A 622 -60.71 23.34 -8.03
N GLU A 623 -61.29 24.49 -8.36
CA GLU A 623 -61.19 25.14 -9.66
C GLU A 623 -59.91 25.98 -9.76
N GLY A 624 -59.38 26.12 -10.98
CA GLY A 624 -58.28 27.02 -11.31
C GLY A 624 -58.28 27.29 -12.81
N SER A 625 -58.52 28.54 -13.21
CA SER A 625 -58.66 28.95 -14.61
C SER A 625 -57.50 29.84 -15.07
N LEU A 626 -57.45 30.08 -16.39
CA LEU A 626 -56.48 30.91 -17.14
C LEU A 626 -55.04 30.38 -17.21
N LEU A 627 -54.67 29.86 -18.38
CA LEU A 627 -53.92 30.66 -19.36
C LEU A 627 -54.17 30.11 -20.77
N GLY A 628 -54.46 31.00 -21.72
CA GLY A 628 -54.66 30.65 -23.13
C GLY A 628 -53.42 30.96 -23.96
N LEU A 629 -53.07 30.08 -24.89
CA LEU A 629 -52.10 30.32 -25.96
C LEU A 629 -52.64 29.76 -27.28
N ASP A 630 -52.44 30.53 -28.35
CA ASP A 630 -52.92 30.23 -29.70
C ASP A 630 -52.23 29.00 -30.30
N GLN A 631 -52.98 28.18 -31.04
CA GLN A 631 -52.43 27.08 -31.85
C GLN A 631 -52.78 27.28 -33.33
N ASN A 632 -51.95 28.08 -34.02
CA ASN A 632 -51.88 28.15 -35.48
C ASN A 632 -50.42 27.97 -35.94
N VAL A 633 -49.89 26.76 -35.76
CA VAL A 633 -48.64 26.33 -36.40
C VAL A 633 -48.96 25.92 -37.84
N SER A 634 -48.33 26.55 -38.84
CA SER A 634 -48.61 26.22 -40.24
C SER A 634 -48.04 24.84 -40.61
N ASN A 635 -48.63 24.18 -41.60
CA ASN A 635 -48.15 22.88 -42.08
C ASN A 635 -46.69 22.95 -42.60
N GLU A 636 -46.21 24.13 -43.00
CA GLU A 636 -44.83 24.37 -43.45
C GLU A 636 -43.83 24.19 -42.30
N THR A 637 -44.15 24.64 -41.08
CA THR A 637 -43.28 24.44 -39.91
C THR A 637 -43.13 22.95 -39.58
N ILE A 638 -44.22 22.19 -39.73
CA ILE A 638 -44.22 20.73 -39.55
C ILE A 638 -43.39 20.05 -40.65
N HIS A 639 -43.50 20.52 -41.90
CA HIS A 639 -42.71 19.99 -43.01
C HIS A 639 -41.21 20.30 -42.88
N ALA A 640 -40.85 21.50 -42.39
CA ALA A 640 -39.46 21.89 -42.12
C ALA A 640 -38.85 21.00 -41.02
N LEU A 641 -39.55 20.81 -39.90
CA LEU A 641 -39.11 19.90 -38.83
C LEU A 641 -38.97 18.45 -39.30
N ARG A 642 -39.85 17.98 -40.20
CA ARG A 642 -39.77 16.63 -40.77
C ARG A 642 -38.54 16.45 -41.68
N LEU A 643 -38.14 17.48 -42.42
CA LEU A 643 -36.90 17.48 -43.20
C LEU A 643 -35.66 17.51 -42.29
N GLU A 644 -35.61 18.40 -41.29
CA GLU A 644 -34.48 18.50 -40.36
C GLU A 644 -34.29 17.20 -39.54
N MET A 645 -35.38 16.54 -39.16
CA MET A 645 -35.32 15.26 -38.45
C MET A 645 -34.81 14.12 -39.35
N ASN A 646 -35.18 14.10 -40.64
CA ASN A 646 -34.70 13.11 -41.61
C ASN A 646 -33.20 13.27 -41.90
N ASP A 647 -32.71 14.50 -42.08
CA ASP A 647 -31.27 14.79 -42.26
C ASP A 647 -30.46 14.34 -41.04
N LYS A 648 -30.97 14.58 -39.83
CA LYS A 648 -30.33 14.09 -38.60
C LYS A 648 -30.35 12.56 -38.50
N LEU A 649 -31.41 11.90 -38.96
CA LEU A 649 -31.48 10.43 -39.01
C LEU A 649 -30.40 9.87 -39.96
N ALA A 650 -30.29 10.40 -41.18
CA ALA A 650 -29.26 10.00 -42.15
C ALA A 650 -27.82 10.26 -41.65
N SER A 651 -27.61 11.34 -40.88
CA SER A 651 -26.34 11.64 -40.20
C SER A 651 -26.02 10.64 -39.08
N ILE A 652 -27.03 10.08 -38.41
CA ILE A 652 -26.86 9.04 -37.39
C ILE A 652 -26.57 7.69 -38.06
N GLU A 653 -27.31 7.32 -39.10
CA GLU A 653 -27.11 6.06 -39.85
C GLU A 653 -25.71 5.99 -40.46
N THR A 654 -25.21 7.07 -41.07
CA THR A 654 -23.85 7.11 -41.63
C THR A 654 -22.77 7.00 -40.54
N LYS A 655 -22.97 7.60 -39.36
CA LYS A 655 -22.05 7.44 -38.21
C LYS A 655 -22.09 6.02 -37.66
N LEU A 656 -23.26 5.42 -37.53
CA LEU A 656 -23.43 4.04 -37.06
C LEU A 656 -22.78 3.04 -38.03
N ALA A 657 -22.97 3.22 -39.34
CA ALA A 657 -22.33 2.42 -40.39
C ALA A 657 -20.80 2.64 -40.50
N THR A 658 -20.28 3.73 -39.92
CA THR A 658 -18.83 3.95 -39.78
C THR A 658 -18.29 3.24 -38.54
N LEU A 659 -18.99 3.33 -37.40
CA LEU A 659 -18.63 2.62 -36.16
C LEU A 659 -18.75 1.10 -36.28
N LEU A 660 -19.66 0.58 -37.13
CA LEU A 660 -19.76 -0.84 -37.47
C LEU A 660 -18.72 -1.31 -38.51
N LYS A 661 -17.78 -0.44 -38.90
CA LYS A 661 -16.66 -0.70 -39.81
C LYS A 661 -15.29 -0.53 -39.18
N GLN A 662 -15.24 -0.12 -37.91
CA GLN A 662 -14.04 -0.02 -37.07
C GLN A 662 -14.00 -1.20 -36.10
#